data_AF-A0A9D4VIG1-F1
#
_entry.id   AF-A0A9D4VIG1-F1
#
_cell.length_a   1.000
_cell.length_b   1.000
_cell.length_c   1.000
_cell.angle_alpha   90.00
_cell.angle_beta   90.00
_cell.angle_gamma   90.00
#
_symmetry.space_group_name_H-M   'P 1'
#
loop_
_entity.id
_entity.type
_entity.pdbx_description
1 polymer ?
#
loop_
_entity_poly.entity_id
_entity_poly.type
_entity_poly.pdbx_seq_one_letter_code
_entity_poly.pdbx_strand_id
1 'polypeptide(L)'
;MGGRGRSRTQRKHFRDNRENVWKRSKSDPDSSLSSDKPQTTHWAPFATQNPSFDSYYQEQLIVDPQEWDKFIAILRTPLPASFRINASSQFADDIRSQLENDFVHSLRAEVAEGGETEAIRPLLWYPGNFAWHSNFSRMQLRKNQTLERFHEFLKLENEIGNMTRQEAVSMVPPLFLDVHSDHFVLDMCAAPGSKTFQLLEIIHQSTKAGSLPAGMVIANDLDVKRCNLLIHQTKRMCTANLIVTNHEAQHFPGCRLKGNHKRKELDHNIHQLLFDRVLCDVPCSGDGTLRKAPDMWRKWNSGMGQALHSLQILIAMRGLSLLKVGGRMVYSTCSMNPIENEAVVAEVLRRCGESVKLLDVSSELPQLIRRPGLKRWKVYDKSSWLVSYSDVPKFRRSVIFPSMFPSGKGNQDLDNGNCNVVMEDDNTSVENGKTEDGVEALENPVTSESADEVSAFPLEHCMRILPHDQNTGAFFIAVLQKVSPLPAVTEKPSKQIDEQNVEPPNQSLENAQAPLINSSDSTIEEVVKAVPEENMIDNVSNTEDLEVSPLTHEEQNSEETELPHNAQDTAKKVAGKRKLQIQGQWRGVDPVVFFKDDTIINSIRDFYGIDEGFPFNGHLITRNSDTSHVKRIYYVSKFVKDILELNFSAGQQLKITSVGMKMFERQTAREGTDAPCAFRISSEGLPLILPYITKQIIQASPVDFKHLLQDKDVKFTDFADAEFGKKAENLLPGCCVIVLGKENTVSKESLKVDESTIAIGCWRGRARLSVMVTAMDCQELLERLLIRLDTEKGSSGHVGGEACTEVEQ
;
A
#
# COMPACT_ATOMS: atom_id res chain seq x y z
N MET A 1 5.31 45.34 4.82
CA MET A 1 4.74 44.86 3.54
C MET A 1 5.89 44.19 2.78
N GLY A 2 5.85 42.95 2.26
CA GLY A 2 4.80 41.94 2.16
C GLY A 2 4.68 41.46 0.71
N GLY A 3 4.75 40.16 0.35
CA GLY A 3 5.08 38.95 1.10
C GLY A 3 5.34 37.77 0.14
N ARG A 4 6.25 36.84 0.47
CA ARG A 4 6.72 35.79 -0.48
C ARG A 4 5.67 34.68 -0.70
N GLY A 5 5.12 34.61 -1.91
CA GLY A 5 4.33 33.45 -2.36
C GLY A 5 5.21 32.25 -2.71
N ARG A 6 5.11 31.14 -1.96
CA ARG A 6 5.68 29.84 -2.35
C ARG A 6 4.72 29.13 -3.33
N SER A 7 5.26 28.57 -4.42
CA SER A 7 4.45 27.80 -5.38
C SER A 7 3.80 26.59 -4.71
N ARG A 8 2.55 26.33 -5.08
CA ARG A 8 1.64 25.38 -4.42
C ARG A 8 1.34 24.23 -5.37
N THR A 9 2.14 23.16 -5.31
CA THR A 9 1.96 21.95 -6.13
C THR A 9 0.53 21.39 -5.96
N GLN A 10 -0.10 21.05 -7.09
CA GLN A 10 -1.56 20.94 -7.14
C GLN A 10 -2.09 19.66 -6.51
N ARG A 11 -2.83 19.81 -5.41
CA ARG A 11 -3.74 18.77 -4.89
C ARG A 11 -5.09 18.86 -5.62
N LYS A 12 -5.43 17.93 -6.51
CA LYS A 12 -6.83 17.56 -6.78
C LYS A 12 -7.01 16.06 -7.09
N HIS A 13 -7.73 15.41 -6.18
CA HIS A 13 -8.66 14.28 -6.36
C HIS A 13 -8.30 13.10 -7.27
N PHE A 14 -8.08 11.94 -6.63
CA PHE A 14 -8.47 10.63 -7.15
C PHE A 14 -9.84 10.26 -6.55
N ARG A 15 -10.88 11.07 -6.82
CA ARG A 15 -12.20 11.02 -6.17
C ARG A 15 -13.34 11.07 -7.18
N ASP A 16 -13.30 10.14 -8.12
CA ASP A 16 -14.41 9.78 -9.02
C ASP A 16 -14.69 8.28 -8.93
N ASN A 17 -15.91 7.87 -9.25
CA ASN A 17 -16.29 6.45 -9.26
C ASN A 17 -15.54 5.69 -10.36
N ARG A 18 -15.31 4.38 -10.14
CA ARG A 18 -14.68 3.47 -11.11
C ARG A 18 -15.61 3.09 -12.28
N GLU A 19 -16.25 4.07 -12.90
CA GLU A 19 -16.88 3.91 -14.21
C GLU A 19 -15.80 3.76 -15.30
N ASN A 20 -16.21 3.50 -16.54
CA ASN A 20 -15.27 3.45 -17.66
C ASN A 20 -14.69 4.86 -17.88
N VAL A 21 -13.37 5.04 -17.70
CA VAL A 21 -12.64 6.31 -17.92
C VAL A 21 -12.78 6.85 -19.37
N TRP A 22 -13.27 6.01 -20.28
CA TRP A 22 -13.66 6.33 -21.66
C TRP A 22 -15.05 7.01 -21.78
N LYS A 23 -15.71 7.29 -20.65
CA LYS A 23 -16.94 8.10 -20.55
C LYS A 23 -16.71 9.22 -19.54
N ARG A 24 -17.33 10.38 -19.78
CA ARG A 24 -17.11 11.63 -19.04
C ARG A 24 -18.16 11.81 -17.93
N SER A 25 -17.73 12.23 -16.74
CA SER A 25 -18.63 12.76 -15.70
C SER A 25 -19.22 14.12 -16.10
N LYS A 26 -20.42 14.45 -15.56
CA LYS A 26 -21.08 15.75 -15.82
C LYS A 26 -20.23 16.91 -15.27
N SER A 27 -20.30 18.07 -15.93
CA SER A 27 -19.52 19.26 -15.61
C SER A 27 -20.25 20.25 -14.69
N ASP A 28 -19.47 20.96 -13.86
CA ASP A 28 -19.90 22.17 -13.15
C ASP A 28 -20.30 23.30 -14.15
N PRO A 29 -21.14 24.25 -13.72
CA PRO A 29 -21.58 25.38 -14.54
C PRO A 29 -20.65 26.60 -14.42
N ASP A 30 -20.27 27.20 -15.56
CA ASP A 30 -20.45 28.64 -15.79
C ASP A 30 -20.09 29.05 -17.25
N SER A 31 -21.04 29.66 -17.96
CA SER A 31 -20.88 30.68 -19.02
C SER A 31 -22.17 30.79 -19.84
N SER A 32 -22.87 31.92 -19.74
CA SER A 32 -24.02 32.23 -20.60
C SER A 32 -23.57 32.94 -21.89
N LEU A 33 -24.23 32.62 -23.03
CA LEU A 33 -24.73 33.56 -24.06
C LEU A 33 -25.00 32.87 -25.42
N SER A 34 -25.99 33.42 -26.14
CA SER A 34 -26.32 33.23 -27.57
C SER A 34 -26.75 31.84 -28.08
N SER A 35 -27.88 31.87 -28.79
CA SER A 35 -28.74 30.81 -29.30
C SER A 35 -28.22 29.97 -30.49
N ASP A 36 -29.02 28.94 -30.82
CA ASP A 36 -29.17 28.29 -32.13
C ASP A 36 -27.99 27.49 -32.71
N LYS A 37 -27.81 26.27 -32.17
CA LYS A 37 -27.43 25.08 -32.96
C LYS A 37 -28.26 23.85 -32.54
N PRO A 38 -28.62 22.95 -33.47
CA PRO A 38 -29.46 21.79 -33.16
C PRO A 38 -28.74 20.80 -32.23
N GLN A 39 -29.49 20.20 -31.30
CA GLN A 39 -28.96 19.21 -30.36
C GLN A 39 -28.58 17.92 -31.09
N THR A 40 -27.30 17.79 -31.44
CA THR A 40 -26.65 16.52 -31.69
C THR A 40 -25.65 16.26 -30.57
N THR A 41 -26.00 15.37 -29.64
CA THR A 41 -25.13 14.93 -28.53
C THR A 41 -24.07 13.95 -29.05
N HIS A 42 -23.31 14.38 -30.06
CA HIS A 42 -22.29 13.57 -30.70
C HIS A 42 -21.18 13.23 -29.71
N TRP A 43 -20.94 11.94 -29.53
CA TRP A 43 -19.82 11.43 -28.74
C TRP A 43 -18.51 11.85 -29.41
N ALA A 44 -17.78 12.77 -28.77
CA ALA A 44 -16.39 13.02 -29.08
C ALA A 44 -15.53 12.10 -28.19
N PRO A 45 -14.68 11.22 -28.76
CA PRO A 45 -13.72 10.46 -27.96
C PRO A 45 -12.75 11.40 -27.23
N PHE A 46 -12.16 10.91 -26.13
CA PHE A 46 -10.99 11.57 -25.56
C PHE A 46 -9.90 11.69 -26.62
N ALA A 47 -9.25 12.86 -26.70
CA ALA A 47 -8.14 13.07 -27.64
C ALA A 47 -6.93 12.23 -27.23
N THR A 48 -6.84 11.01 -27.74
CA THR A 48 -5.73 10.05 -27.54
C THR A 48 -4.54 10.34 -28.45
N GLN A 49 -4.26 11.64 -28.64
CA GLN A 49 -3.25 12.18 -29.54
C GLN A 49 -2.56 13.34 -28.82
N ASN A 50 -1.24 13.40 -28.93
CA ASN A 50 -0.43 14.53 -28.47
C ASN A 50 0.82 14.59 -29.36
N PRO A 51 0.90 15.50 -30.34
CA PRO A 51 2.05 15.56 -31.25
C PRO A 51 3.40 15.73 -30.53
N SER A 52 3.41 16.38 -29.36
CA SER A 52 4.63 16.51 -28.55
C SER A 52 5.04 15.21 -27.87
N PHE A 53 4.09 14.34 -27.51
CA PHE A 53 4.39 12.98 -27.04
C PHE A 53 4.96 12.14 -28.19
N ASP A 54 4.29 12.18 -29.35
CA ASP A 54 4.66 11.40 -30.53
C ASP A 54 6.08 11.78 -30.99
N SER A 55 6.35 13.08 -31.23
CA SER A 55 7.70 13.57 -31.61
C SER A 55 8.77 13.28 -30.56
N TYR A 56 8.46 13.37 -29.26
CA TYR A 56 9.43 13.13 -28.20
C TYR A 56 9.85 11.66 -28.15
N TYR A 57 8.89 10.73 -28.20
CA TYR A 57 9.19 9.31 -28.07
C TYR A 57 9.74 8.66 -29.35
N GLN A 58 9.51 9.27 -30.52
CA GLN A 58 10.24 8.94 -31.75
C GLN A 58 11.74 9.30 -31.62
N GLU A 59 12.08 10.53 -31.24
CA GLU A 59 13.49 10.97 -31.10
C GLU A 59 14.23 10.27 -29.94
N GLN A 60 13.53 9.83 -28.89
CA GLN A 60 14.11 9.00 -27.82
C GLN A 60 14.32 7.53 -28.21
N LEU A 61 13.86 7.10 -29.39
CA LEU A 61 14.06 5.75 -29.95
C LEU A 61 13.70 4.61 -28.97
N ILE A 62 12.59 4.76 -28.22
CA ILE A 62 12.14 3.74 -27.25
C ILE A 62 11.56 2.47 -27.91
N VAL A 63 11.27 2.53 -29.21
CA VAL A 63 10.83 1.45 -30.11
C VAL A 63 11.52 1.64 -31.45
N ASP A 64 11.59 0.59 -32.26
CA ASP A 64 12.02 0.74 -33.66
C ASP A 64 11.00 1.60 -34.44
N PRO A 65 11.41 2.51 -35.34
CA PRO A 65 10.49 3.28 -36.17
C PRO A 65 9.47 2.43 -36.94
N GLN A 66 9.80 1.19 -37.31
CA GLN A 66 8.90 0.24 -37.97
C GLN A 66 7.79 -0.28 -37.04
N GLU A 67 8.01 -0.28 -35.73
CA GLU A 67 7.02 -0.71 -34.72
C GLU A 67 6.15 0.45 -34.22
N TRP A 68 6.51 1.70 -34.53
CA TRP A 68 5.90 2.90 -33.97
C TRP A 68 4.37 2.93 -34.09
N ASP A 69 3.83 2.62 -35.27
CA ASP A 69 2.39 2.62 -35.50
C ASP A 69 1.66 1.53 -34.70
N LYS A 70 2.28 0.36 -34.53
CA LYS A 70 1.76 -0.73 -33.68
C LYS A 70 1.80 -0.34 -32.19
N PHE A 71 2.89 0.29 -31.75
CA PHE A 71 3.05 0.84 -30.39
C PHE A 71 1.98 1.89 -30.07
N ILE A 72 1.79 2.87 -30.95
CA ILE A 72 0.78 3.92 -30.82
C ILE A 72 -0.65 3.38 -30.93
N ALA A 73 -0.92 2.44 -31.85
CA ALA A 73 -2.23 1.80 -31.94
C ALA A 73 -2.63 1.13 -30.61
N ILE A 74 -1.73 0.32 -30.02
CA ILE A 74 -2.00 -0.32 -28.73
C ILE A 74 -2.12 0.71 -27.60
N LEU A 75 -1.28 1.75 -27.55
CA LEU A 75 -1.40 2.85 -26.58
C LEU A 75 -2.75 3.60 -26.64
N ARG A 76 -3.44 3.57 -27.79
CA ARG A 76 -4.77 4.16 -27.98
C ARG A 76 -5.93 3.22 -27.62
N THR A 77 -5.65 1.95 -27.27
CA THR A 77 -6.68 0.98 -26.81
C THR A 77 -6.78 0.89 -25.28
N PRO A 78 -7.98 0.56 -24.72
CA PRO A 78 -8.11 0.22 -23.29
C PRO A 78 -7.21 -0.97 -22.90
N LEU A 79 -6.79 -1.04 -21.63
CA LEU A 79 -6.14 -2.24 -21.10
C LEU A 79 -7.12 -3.42 -20.98
N PRO A 80 -6.66 -4.67 -21.17
CA PRO A 80 -7.40 -5.84 -20.69
C PRO A 80 -7.54 -5.79 -19.16
N ALA A 81 -8.59 -6.41 -18.62
CA ALA A 81 -8.72 -6.55 -17.17
C ALA A 81 -7.76 -7.63 -16.67
N SER A 82 -7.04 -7.36 -15.58
CA SER A 82 -6.12 -8.32 -14.97
C SER A 82 -6.35 -8.46 -13.47
N PHE A 83 -6.21 -9.69 -12.98
CA PHE A 83 -6.43 -10.06 -11.59
C PHE A 83 -5.47 -11.17 -11.18
N ARG A 84 -5.33 -11.35 -9.87
CA ARG A 84 -4.38 -12.28 -9.26
C ARG A 84 -5.00 -12.97 -8.06
N ILE A 85 -4.74 -14.27 -7.95
CA ILE A 85 -5.12 -15.15 -6.84
C ILE A 85 -4.10 -14.98 -5.72
N ASN A 86 -4.58 -15.05 -4.48
CA ASN A 86 -3.79 -15.05 -3.26
C ASN A 86 -3.24 -16.46 -3.03
N ALA A 87 -1.99 -16.69 -3.43
CA ALA A 87 -1.29 -17.97 -3.27
C ALA A 87 -0.99 -18.38 -1.81
N SER A 88 -1.35 -17.55 -0.82
CA SER A 88 -1.33 -17.88 0.61
C SER A 88 -2.73 -18.17 1.20
N SER A 89 -3.79 -18.18 0.37
CA SER A 89 -5.12 -18.63 0.79
C SER A 89 -5.21 -20.16 0.69
N GLN A 90 -5.84 -20.81 1.69
CA GLN A 90 -6.13 -22.25 1.69
C GLN A 90 -7.05 -22.71 0.54
N PHE A 91 -7.58 -21.77 -0.25
CA PHE A 91 -8.49 -21.99 -1.38
C PHE A 91 -7.85 -21.61 -2.73
N ALA A 92 -6.55 -21.30 -2.79
CA ALA A 92 -5.89 -20.80 -3.99
C ALA A 92 -5.98 -21.77 -5.19
N ASP A 93 -5.82 -23.08 -4.95
CA ASP A 93 -5.94 -24.10 -5.98
C ASP A 93 -7.39 -24.46 -6.32
N ASP A 94 -8.34 -24.33 -5.38
CA ASP A 94 -9.79 -24.45 -5.65
C ASP A 94 -10.20 -23.37 -6.68
N ILE A 95 -9.82 -22.11 -6.41
CA ILE A 95 -10.07 -20.94 -7.27
C ILE A 95 -9.40 -21.08 -8.64
N ARG A 96 -8.13 -21.50 -8.66
CA ARG A 96 -7.36 -21.71 -9.89
C ARG A 96 -8.02 -22.81 -10.75
N SER A 97 -8.44 -23.91 -10.14
CA SER A 97 -9.12 -25.01 -10.81
C SER A 97 -10.50 -24.62 -11.33
N GLN A 98 -11.24 -23.77 -10.61
CA GLN A 98 -12.53 -23.25 -11.07
C GLN A 98 -12.38 -22.29 -12.27
N LEU A 99 -11.32 -21.46 -12.29
CA LEU A 99 -10.98 -20.63 -13.45
C LEU A 99 -10.60 -21.49 -14.66
N GLU A 100 -9.74 -22.48 -14.48
CA GLU A 100 -9.25 -23.38 -15.55
C GLU A 100 -10.34 -24.29 -16.14
N ASN A 101 -11.26 -24.83 -15.32
CA ASN A 101 -12.19 -25.87 -15.75
C ASN A 101 -13.65 -25.39 -15.97
N ASP A 102 -14.15 -24.44 -15.16
CA ASP A 102 -15.53 -23.92 -15.30
C ASP A 102 -15.54 -22.63 -16.13
N PHE A 103 -14.85 -21.58 -15.67
CA PHE A 103 -14.95 -20.26 -16.31
C PHE A 103 -14.31 -20.21 -17.71
N VAL A 104 -13.13 -20.82 -17.93
CA VAL A 104 -12.54 -20.93 -19.28
C VAL A 104 -13.48 -21.67 -20.24
N HIS A 105 -14.20 -22.70 -19.79
CA HIS A 105 -15.08 -23.48 -20.66
C HIS A 105 -16.43 -22.78 -20.91
N SER A 106 -17.08 -22.24 -19.88
CA SER A 106 -18.36 -21.55 -20.01
C SER A 106 -18.25 -20.21 -20.77
N LEU A 107 -17.12 -19.51 -20.66
CA LEU A 107 -16.91 -18.22 -21.33
C LEU A 107 -16.42 -18.33 -22.79
N ARG A 108 -16.03 -19.52 -23.28
CA ARG A 108 -15.61 -19.72 -24.69
C ARG A 108 -16.70 -19.35 -25.70
N ALA A 109 -17.96 -19.65 -25.40
CA ALA A 109 -19.08 -19.37 -26.29
C ALA A 109 -19.27 -17.86 -26.54
N GLU A 110 -19.07 -17.03 -25.51
CA GLU A 110 -19.29 -15.58 -25.53
C GLU A 110 -18.26 -14.79 -26.39
N VAL A 111 -17.21 -15.45 -26.89
CA VAL A 111 -16.11 -14.81 -27.64
C VAL A 111 -16.24 -15.01 -29.16
N ALA A 112 -17.02 -16.00 -29.60
CA ALA A 112 -17.11 -16.39 -31.02
C ALA A 112 -17.59 -15.26 -31.96
N GLU A 113 -18.33 -14.27 -31.45
CA GLU A 113 -18.76 -13.09 -32.21
C GLU A 113 -17.71 -11.96 -32.29
N GLY A 114 -16.62 -12.03 -31.50
CA GLY A 114 -15.71 -10.92 -31.24
C GLY A 114 -14.35 -10.97 -31.93
N GLY A 115 -13.93 -12.11 -32.47
CA GLY A 115 -12.65 -12.27 -33.18
C GLY A 115 -11.39 -12.34 -32.31
N GLU A 116 -11.52 -12.31 -30.98
CA GLU A 116 -10.44 -12.68 -30.06
C GLU A 116 -10.41 -14.20 -29.81
N THR A 117 -9.30 -14.74 -29.32
CA THR A 117 -9.10 -16.20 -29.22
C THR A 117 -9.56 -16.82 -27.90
N GLU A 118 -9.49 -16.08 -26.79
CA GLU A 118 -9.81 -16.58 -25.45
C GLU A 118 -10.42 -15.47 -24.56
N ALA A 119 -11.48 -15.81 -23.83
CA ALA A 119 -12.20 -14.90 -22.92
C ALA A 119 -11.35 -14.44 -21.73
N ILE A 120 -10.76 -15.43 -21.06
CA ILE A 120 -9.89 -15.34 -19.91
C ILE A 120 -8.72 -16.30 -20.11
N ARG A 121 -7.54 -15.95 -19.63
CA ARG A 121 -6.32 -16.77 -19.78
C ARG A 121 -5.27 -16.45 -18.72
N PRO A 122 -4.42 -17.41 -18.31
CA PRO A 122 -3.35 -17.15 -17.37
C PRO A 122 -2.28 -16.21 -17.96
N LEU A 123 -1.66 -15.41 -17.10
CA LEU A 123 -0.42 -14.71 -17.38
C LEU A 123 0.72 -15.70 -17.19
N LEU A 124 1.17 -16.33 -18.28
CA LEU A 124 2.12 -17.45 -18.27
C LEU A 124 3.45 -17.12 -17.54
N TRP A 125 3.90 -15.86 -17.60
CA TRP A 125 5.09 -15.39 -16.87
C TRP A 125 4.88 -15.19 -15.36
N TYR A 126 3.64 -15.29 -14.86
CA TYR A 126 3.35 -15.21 -13.43
C TYR A 126 3.43 -16.63 -12.81
N PRO A 127 4.24 -16.83 -11.75
CA PRO A 127 4.42 -18.15 -11.15
C PRO A 127 3.11 -18.87 -10.78
N GLY A 128 3.03 -20.17 -11.11
CA GLY A 128 1.93 -21.06 -10.72
C GLY A 128 0.58 -20.75 -11.36
N ASN A 129 0.52 -20.01 -12.48
CA ASN A 129 -0.72 -19.53 -13.11
C ASN A 129 -1.63 -18.72 -12.16
N PHE A 130 -1.09 -18.14 -11.08
CA PHE A 130 -1.89 -17.40 -10.10
C PHE A 130 -2.29 -15.98 -10.55
N ALA A 131 -1.93 -15.53 -11.76
CA ALA A 131 -2.42 -14.28 -12.34
C ALA A 131 -3.03 -14.50 -13.72
N TRP A 132 -4.06 -13.70 -14.05
CA TRP A 132 -4.93 -13.91 -15.20
C TRP A 132 -5.30 -12.60 -15.88
N HIS A 133 -5.55 -12.71 -17.18
CA HIS A 133 -6.20 -11.71 -18.03
C HIS A 133 -7.65 -12.09 -18.31
N SER A 134 -8.48 -11.06 -18.52
CA SER A 134 -9.86 -11.13 -19.00
C SER A 134 -10.07 -9.98 -19.99
N ASN A 135 -10.47 -10.30 -21.22
CA ASN A 135 -10.62 -9.27 -22.25
C ASN A 135 -11.97 -8.53 -22.15
N PHE A 136 -12.95 -9.09 -21.43
CA PHE A 136 -14.24 -8.45 -21.20
C PHE A 136 -14.09 -7.09 -20.50
N SER A 137 -14.61 -6.03 -21.15
CA SER A 137 -14.74 -4.73 -20.50
C SER A 137 -15.77 -4.78 -19.36
N ARG A 138 -15.69 -3.82 -18.43
CA ARG A 138 -16.63 -3.69 -17.30
C ARG A 138 -18.10 -3.57 -17.72
N MET A 139 -18.38 -3.17 -18.97
CA MET A 139 -19.73 -3.10 -19.53
C MET A 139 -20.18 -4.40 -20.23
N GLN A 140 -19.27 -5.27 -20.66
CA GLN A 140 -19.61 -6.62 -21.16
C GLN A 140 -19.96 -7.57 -20.01
N LEU A 141 -19.25 -7.45 -18.87
CA LEU A 141 -19.47 -8.22 -17.64
C LEU A 141 -20.85 -8.06 -16.95
N ARG A 142 -21.85 -7.47 -17.63
CA ARG A 142 -23.23 -7.25 -17.19
C ARG A 142 -24.27 -7.44 -18.31
N LYS A 143 -23.89 -8.12 -19.40
CA LYS A 143 -24.77 -8.32 -20.57
C LYS A 143 -25.51 -9.65 -20.59
N ASN A 144 -24.94 -10.68 -19.98
CA ASN A 144 -25.42 -12.06 -20.03
C ASN A 144 -25.19 -12.74 -18.67
N GLN A 145 -26.02 -13.72 -18.33
CA GLN A 145 -26.03 -14.40 -17.03
C GLN A 145 -24.69 -15.09 -16.72
N THR A 146 -24.03 -15.69 -17.71
CA THR A 146 -22.67 -16.28 -17.58
C THR A 146 -21.62 -15.23 -17.21
N LEU A 147 -21.72 -14.04 -17.81
CA LEU A 147 -20.81 -12.91 -17.56
C LEU A 147 -21.09 -12.24 -16.21
N GLU A 148 -22.34 -12.24 -15.76
CA GLU A 148 -22.75 -11.77 -14.44
C GLU A 148 -22.26 -12.72 -13.33
N ARG A 149 -22.46 -14.04 -13.47
CA ARG A 149 -21.88 -15.07 -12.58
C ARG A 149 -20.37 -14.88 -12.40
N PHE A 150 -19.64 -14.65 -13.49
CA PHE A 150 -18.20 -14.37 -13.43
C PHE A 150 -17.88 -12.99 -12.81
N HIS A 151 -18.73 -11.98 -13.00
CA HIS A 151 -18.57 -10.66 -12.38
C HIS A 151 -18.74 -10.71 -10.86
N GLU A 152 -19.71 -11.50 -10.38
CA GLU A 152 -20.02 -11.70 -8.96
C GLU A 152 -18.93 -12.52 -8.27
N PHE A 153 -18.48 -13.63 -8.88
CA PHE A 153 -17.30 -14.38 -8.43
C PHE A 153 -16.06 -13.46 -8.27
N LEU A 154 -15.70 -12.71 -9.32
CA LEU A 154 -14.60 -11.73 -9.27
C LEU A 154 -14.85 -10.54 -8.32
N LYS A 155 -16.05 -10.39 -7.74
CA LYS A 155 -16.36 -9.41 -6.70
C LYS A 155 -16.18 -10.05 -5.32
N LEU A 156 -16.87 -11.17 -5.06
CA LEU A 156 -16.87 -11.89 -3.78
C LEU A 156 -15.43 -12.23 -3.35
N GLU A 157 -14.70 -12.92 -4.21
CA GLU A 157 -13.30 -13.34 -3.97
C GLU A 157 -12.34 -12.16 -3.78
N ASN A 158 -12.64 -11.03 -4.43
CA ASN A 158 -11.87 -9.80 -4.25
C ASN A 158 -12.20 -9.10 -2.92
N GLU A 159 -13.45 -9.09 -2.46
CA GLU A 159 -13.78 -8.45 -1.18
C GLU A 159 -13.30 -9.26 0.01
N ILE A 160 -13.35 -10.60 -0.08
CA ILE A 160 -12.80 -11.53 0.92
C ILE A 160 -11.26 -11.54 0.90
N GLY A 161 -10.64 -11.38 -0.26
CA GLY A 161 -9.18 -11.24 -0.40
C GLY A 161 -8.44 -12.50 -0.85
N ASN A 162 -9.15 -13.54 -1.29
CA ASN A 162 -8.53 -14.64 -2.03
C ASN A 162 -8.11 -14.21 -3.45
N MET A 163 -8.63 -13.08 -3.94
CA MET A 163 -8.19 -12.45 -5.19
C MET A 163 -7.96 -10.94 -5.01
N THR A 164 -7.15 -10.35 -5.89
CA THR A 164 -6.98 -8.89 -6.01
C THR A 164 -6.87 -8.48 -7.47
N ARG A 165 -7.69 -7.49 -7.87
CA ARG A 165 -7.59 -6.87 -9.20
C ARG A 165 -6.37 -5.93 -9.24
N GLN A 166 -5.37 -6.28 -10.05
CA GLN A 166 -4.06 -5.61 -10.13
C GLN A 166 -3.62 -5.58 -11.60
N GLU A 167 -3.05 -4.47 -12.05
CA GLU A 167 -2.56 -4.32 -13.43
C GLU A 167 -1.34 -5.21 -13.68
N ALA A 168 -1.31 -5.93 -14.80
CA ALA A 168 -0.28 -6.90 -15.17
C ALA A 168 1.16 -6.42 -14.90
N VAL A 169 1.59 -5.30 -15.49
CA VAL A 169 2.95 -4.75 -15.26
C VAL A 169 3.19 -4.31 -13.81
N SER A 170 2.14 -3.93 -13.08
CA SER A 170 2.25 -3.63 -11.65
C SER A 170 2.36 -4.89 -10.78
N MET A 171 2.29 -6.11 -11.34
CA MET A 171 2.61 -7.36 -10.65
C MET A 171 4.10 -7.71 -10.71
N VAL A 172 4.85 -7.09 -11.61
CA VAL A 172 6.21 -7.54 -11.97
C VAL A 172 7.29 -7.12 -10.94
N PRO A 173 7.33 -5.89 -10.40
CA PRO A 173 8.40 -5.48 -9.48
C PRO A 173 8.52 -6.32 -8.19
N PRO A 174 7.43 -6.77 -7.54
CA PRO A 174 7.53 -7.66 -6.38
C PRO A 174 8.12 -9.05 -6.69
N LEU A 175 7.98 -9.54 -7.93
CA LEU A 175 8.56 -10.84 -8.33
C LEU A 175 10.09 -10.75 -8.43
N PHE A 176 10.61 -9.72 -9.12
CA PHE A 176 12.06 -9.46 -9.19
C PHE A 176 12.68 -9.01 -7.86
N LEU A 177 11.88 -8.76 -6.81
CA LEU A 177 12.40 -8.41 -5.49
C LEU A 177 12.92 -9.63 -4.72
N ASP A 178 12.59 -10.87 -5.13
CA ASP A 178 13.11 -12.09 -4.51
C ASP A 178 12.86 -12.12 -2.98
N VAL A 179 11.58 -12.22 -2.61
CA VAL A 179 11.13 -12.11 -1.21
C VAL A 179 10.95 -13.52 -0.61
N HIS A 180 11.24 -13.65 0.69
CA HIS A 180 11.18 -14.89 1.47
C HIS A 180 10.45 -14.61 2.79
N SER A 181 9.97 -15.66 3.47
CA SER A 181 9.14 -15.57 4.68
C SER A 181 9.87 -15.07 5.95
N ASP A 182 11.16 -14.78 5.89
CA ASP A 182 12.01 -14.22 6.94
C ASP A 182 12.48 -12.78 6.66
N HIS A 183 12.38 -12.30 5.41
CA HIS A 183 12.88 -11.00 5.00
C HIS A 183 12.11 -9.82 5.64
N PHE A 184 12.84 -8.79 6.04
CA PHE A 184 12.29 -7.48 6.33
C PHE A 184 12.18 -6.68 5.03
N VAL A 185 10.97 -6.28 4.65
CA VAL A 185 10.67 -5.62 3.38
C VAL A 185 10.16 -4.20 3.60
N LEU A 186 10.68 -3.23 2.85
CA LEU A 186 10.18 -1.85 2.83
C LEU A 186 9.54 -1.52 1.47
N ASP A 187 8.27 -1.13 1.48
CA ASP A 187 7.56 -0.56 0.33
C ASP A 187 7.52 0.98 0.50
N MET A 188 8.37 1.69 -0.25
CA MET A 188 8.66 3.11 -0.01
C MET A 188 7.51 4.06 -0.37
N CYS A 189 6.64 3.66 -1.29
CA CYS A 189 5.57 4.47 -1.91
C CYS A 189 4.31 3.61 -2.16
N ALA A 190 3.91 2.90 -1.11
CA ALA A 190 3.06 1.71 -1.13
C ALA A 190 1.63 1.89 -1.66
N ALA A 191 0.98 3.03 -1.43
CA ALA A 191 -0.45 3.14 -1.72
C ALA A 191 -0.70 3.24 -3.24
N PRO A 192 -1.77 2.63 -3.80
CA PRO A 192 -2.97 2.11 -3.12
C PRO A 192 -2.82 0.69 -2.51
N GLY A 193 -1.63 0.10 -2.51
CA GLY A 193 -1.34 -1.12 -1.75
C GLY A 193 -1.38 -2.42 -2.53
N SER A 194 -1.53 -2.40 -3.85
CA SER A 194 -1.56 -3.64 -4.66
C SER A 194 -0.21 -4.37 -4.68
N LYS A 195 0.91 -3.63 -4.73
CA LYS A 195 2.25 -4.22 -4.62
C LYS A 195 2.52 -4.68 -3.18
N THR A 196 2.11 -3.91 -2.18
CA THR A 196 2.19 -4.29 -0.76
C THR A 196 1.41 -5.56 -0.43
N PHE A 197 0.22 -5.74 -1.01
CA PHE A 197 -0.58 -6.98 -0.92
C PHE A 197 0.23 -8.16 -1.46
N GLN A 198 0.80 -8.01 -2.66
CA GLN A 198 1.66 -9.02 -3.29
C GLN A 198 2.92 -9.37 -2.47
N LEU A 199 3.55 -8.39 -1.83
CA LEU A 199 4.69 -8.63 -0.94
C LEU A 199 4.30 -9.44 0.31
N LEU A 200 3.09 -9.22 0.84
CA LEU A 200 2.57 -10.01 1.96
C LEU A 200 2.25 -11.45 1.53
N GLU A 201 1.60 -11.65 0.37
CA GLU A 201 1.33 -12.99 -0.17
C GLU A 201 2.60 -13.83 -0.34
N ILE A 202 3.67 -13.26 -0.88
CA ILE A 202 4.96 -13.97 -1.05
C ILE A 202 5.58 -14.33 0.32
N ILE A 203 5.45 -13.47 1.33
CA ILE A 203 5.95 -13.73 2.69
C ILE A 203 5.14 -14.82 3.41
N HIS A 204 3.83 -14.93 3.16
CA HIS A 204 2.97 -15.98 3.73
C HIS A 204 2.96 -17.29 2.93
N GLN A 205 3.41 -17.29 1.66
CA GLN A 205 3.37 -18.48 0.79
C GLN A 205 4.20 -19.68 1.30
N SER A 206 5.22 -19.45 2.14
CA SER A 206 6.08 -20.50 2.71
C SER A 206 5.86 -20.74 4.21
N THR A 207 4.80 -20.18 4.79
CA THR A 207 4.39 -20.47 6.17
C THR A 207 3.27 -21.51 6.23
N LYS A 208 3.33 -22.41 7.22
CA LYS A 208 2.23 -23.34 7.51
C LYS A 208 0.98 -22.57 7.92
N ALA A 209 -0.21 -23.08 7.59
CA ALA A 209 -1.44 -22.43 8.03
C ALA A 209 -1.51 -22.35 9.56
N GLY A 210 -2.03 -21.23 10.10
CA GLY A 210 -2.03 -20.95 11.54
C GLY A 210 -0.65 -20.57 12.13
N SER A 211 0.41 -20.47 11.32
CA SER A 211 1.69 -19.89 11.74
C SER A 211 1.89 -18.49 11.14
N LEU A 212 2.75 -17.68 11.77
CA LEU A 212 3.14 -16.37 11.23
C LEU A 212 4.57 -16.39 10.67
N PRO A 213 4.85 -15.65 9.59
CA PRO A 213 6.19 -15.52 9.05
C PRO A 213 7.15 -14.82 10.01
N ALA A 214 8.45 -15.09 9.83
CA ALA A 214 9.54 -14.40 10.50
C ALA A 214 9.86 -13.02 9.86
N GLY A 215 9.39 -12.78 8.63
CA GLY A 215 9.52 -11.53 7.92
C GLY A 215 8.44 -10.51 8.27
N MET A 216 8.55 -9.32 7.70
CA MET A 216 7.53 -8.27 7.84
C MET A 216 7.57 -7.30 6.65
N VAL A 217 6.45 -6.64 6.38
CA VAL A 217 6.37 -5.53 5.43
C VAL A 217 6.14 -4.23 6.19
N ILE A 218 6.98 -3.23 5.93
CA ILE A 218 6.71 -1.84 6.28
C ILE A 218 6.30 -1.10 5.01
N ALA A 219 5.11 -0.51 5.04
CA ALA A 219 4.46 0.12 3.88
C ALA A 219 4.30 1.63 4.12
N ASN A 220 4.93 2.45 3.30
CA ASN A 220 4.97 3.90 3.47
C ASN A 220 4.27 4.64 2.31
N ASP A 221 3.42 5.62 2.61
CA ASP A 221 2.95 6.61 1.63
C ASP A 221 2.84 8.00 2.27
N LEU A 222 3.07 9.06 1.49
CA LEU A 222 3.08 10.44 1.96
C LEU A 222 1.67 11.02 2.24
N ASP A 223 0.64 10.57 1.54
CA ASP A 223 -0.74 11.05 1.75
C ASP A 223 -1.51 10.12 2.70
N VAL A 224 -1.93 10.67 3.84
CA VAL A 224 -2.76 9.97 4.84
C VAL A 224 -4.05 9.41 4.22
N LYS A 225 -4.63 10.06 3.19
CA LYS A 225 -5.82 9.55 2.49
C LYS A 225 -5.51 8.34 1.63
N ARG A 226 -4.32 8.30 1.01
CA ARG A 226 -3.82 7.12 0.28
C ARG A 226 -3.45 6.00 1.24
N CYS A 227 -2.86 6.32 2.40
CA CYS A 227 -2.62 5.37 3.49
C CYS A 227 -3.91 4.65 3.90
N ASN A 228 -5.04 5.35 4.04
CA ASN A 228 -6.32 4.73 4.37
C ASN A 228 -6.81 3.73 3.31
N LEU A 229 -6.56 4.01 2.02
CA LEU A 229 -6.88 3.08 0.93
C LEU A 229 -5.94 1.86 0.93
N LEU A 230 -4.65 2.05 1.18
CA LEU A 230 -3.66 0.99 1.41
C LEU A 230 -4.06 0.09 2.58
N ILE A 231 -4.47 0.66 3.71
CA ILE A 231 -4.97 -0.07 4.88
C ILE A 231 -6.23 -0.87 4.52
N HIS A 232 -7.19 -0.27 3.82
CA HIS A 232 -8.39 -0.99 3.36
C HIS A 232 -8.05 -2.17 2.45
N GLN A 233 -7.15 -1.98 1.47
CA GLN A 233 -6.75 -3.03 0.54
C GLN A 233 -6.00 -4.17 1.24
N THR A 234 -5.10 -3.87 2.18
CA THR A 234 -4.27 -4.85 2.90
C THR A 234 -4.97 -5.55 4.06
N LYS A 235 -6.00 -4.93 4.66
CA LYS A 235 -6.76 -5.52 5.78
C LYS A 235 -7.35 -6.91 5.45
N ARG A 236 -7.72 -7.16 4.19
CA ARG A 236 -8.23 -8.46 3.71
C ARG A 236 -7.23 -9.62 3.84
N MET A 237 -5.94 -9.35 4.09
CA MET A 237 -4.95 -10.40 4.39
C MET A 237 -4.86 -10.79 5.87
N CYS A 238 -5.60 -10.12 6.77
CA CYS A 238 -5.71 -10.48 8.18
C CYS A 238 -4.33 -10.81 8.83
N THR A 239 -3.35 -9.92 8.69
CA THR A 239 -1.94 -10.23 9.00
C THR A 239 -1.33 -9.40 10.11
N ALA A 240 -0.54 -10.05 10.97
CA ALA A 240 0.21 -9.45 12.07
C ALA A 240 1.64 -9.01 11.68
N ASN A 241 1.99 -9.08 10.39
CA ASN A 241 3.34 -8.84 9.84
C ASN A 241 3.43 -7.53 9.02
N LEU A 242 2.43 -6.65 9.14
CA LEU A 242 2.36 -5.36 8.44
C LEU A 242 2.45 -4.16 9.39
N ILE A 243 3.29 -3.20 9.04
CA ILE A 243 3.31 -1.84 9.62
C ILE A 243 3.03 -0.84 8.49
N VAL A 244 1.98 -0.02 8.61
CA VAL A 244 1.71 1.08 7.67
C VAL A 244 2.16 2.40 8.29
N THR A 245 2.89 3.21 7.53
CA THR A 245 3.58 4.43 7.98
C THR A 245 3.32 5.60 7.04
N ASN A 246 3.52 6.83 7.55
CA ASN A 246 3.28 8.05 6.78
C ASN A 246 4.46 9.02 6.86
N HIS A 247 5.44 8.86 5.96
CA HIS A 247 6.61 9.72 5.80
C HIS A 247 6.85 10.11 4.34
N GLU A 248 7.57 11.21 4.15
CA GLU A 248 8.28 11.49 2.89
C GLU A 248 9.32 10.39 2.65
N ALA A 249 9.22 9.68 1.52
CA ALA A 249 10.03 8.48 1.26
C ALA A 249 11.54 8.76 1.25
N GLN A 250 11.96 9.90 0.70
CA GLN A 250 13.36 10.35 0.71
C GLN A 250 13.89 10.69 2.13
N HIS A 251 12.99 10.88 3.10
CA HIS A 251 13.31 11.20 4.50
C HIS A 251 12.86 10.08 5.47
N PHE A 252 12.55 8.88 4.98
CA PHE A 252 12.05 7.77 5.80
C PHE A 252 13.02 7.45 6.97
N PRO A 253 12.55 7.34 8.22
CA PRO A 253 13.43 7.20 9.38
C PRO A 253 14.10 5.83 9.47
N GLY A 254 15.37 5.80 9.92
CA GLY A 254 16.15 4.57 10.10
C GLY A 254 16.11 3.98 11.52
N CYS A 255 15.36 4.60 12.45
CA CYS A 255 15.13 4.11 13.82
C CYS A 255 16.39 3.59 14.54
N ARG A 256 17.45 4.41 14.57
CA ARG A 256 18.72 4.08 15.22
C ARG A 256 18.71 4.50 16.70
N LEU A 257 19.17 3.60 17.58
CA LEU A 257 19.38 3.92 19.00
C LEU A 257 20.49 4.97 19.19
N LYS A 258 20.28 5.92 20.10
CA LYS A 258 21.32 6.90 20.50
C LYS A 258 22.19 6.31 21.61
N GLY A 259 23.50 6.26 21.40
CA GLY A 259 24.46 5.45 22.18
C GLY A 259 24.72 5.81 23.65
N ASN A 260 23.92 6.69 24.27
CA ASN A 260 24.13 7.16 25.64
C ASN A 260 23.18 6.54 26.69
N HIS A 261 22.21 5.71 26.28
CA HIS A 261 21.48 4.91 27.25
C HIS A 261 22.39 3.77 27.75
N LYS A 262 22.61 3.71 29.07
CA LYS A 262 23.36 2.63 29.72
C LYS A 262 22.84 1.27 29.25
N ARG A 263 23.75 0.32 28.99
CA ARG A 263 23.44 -1.07 28.66
C ARG A 263 22.58 -1.70 29.77
N LYS A 264 21.25 -1.64 29.63
CA LYS A 264 20.34 -2.61 30.23
C LYS A 264 20.27 -3.81 29.30
N GLU A 265 20.14 -5.01 29.85
CA GLU A 265 19.87 -6.22 29.07
C GLU A 265 18.44 -6.16 28.49
N LEU A 266 18.30 -5.58 27.30
CA LEU A 266 17.18 -5.86 26.41
C LEU A 266 17.68 -6.90 25.41
N ASP A 267 16.97 -8.04 25.30
CA ASP A 267 17.24 -9.18 24.39
C ASP A 267 17.18 -8.84 22.87
N HIS A 268 17.09 -7.56 22.53
CA HIS A 268 16.79 -7.08 21.18
C HIS A 268 18.06 -6.78 20.39
N ASN A 269 18.48 -7.75 19.58
CA ASN A 269 19.64 -7.67 18.67
C ASN A 269 19.52 -6.59 17.56
N ILE A 270 18.42 -5.83 17.50
CA ILE A 270 18.14 -4.84 16.46
C ILE A 270 18.42 -3.42 16.99
N HIS A 271 19.57 -2.85 16.62
CA HIS A 271 19.96 -1.49 17.05
C HIS A 271 19.61 -0.38 16.03
N GLN A 272 19.20 -0.77 14.83
CA GLN A 272 18.78 0.09 13.73
C GLN A 272 17.79 -0.67 12.83
N LEU A 273 16.77 0.02 12.31
CA LEU A 273 15.87 -0.54 11.30
C LEU A 273 16.58 -0.59 9.94
N LEU A 274 16.83 -1.80 9.45
CA LEU A 274 17.42 -2.10 8.15
C LEU A 274 16.67 -3.26 7.50
N PHE A 275 16.62 -3.27 6.16
CA PHE A 275 15.75 -4.17 5.38
C PHE A 275 16.56 -5.11 4.50
N ASP A 276 16.11 -6.35 4.34
CA ASP A 276 16.68 -7.33 3.41
C ASP A 276 16.26 -7.04 1.97
N ARG A 277 15.08 -6.44 1.81
CA ARG A 277 14.47 -6.07 0.52
C ARG A 277 13.82 -4.69 0.57
N VAL A 278 13.97 -3.90 -0.50
CA VAL A 278 13.34 -2.58 -0.64
C VAL A 278 12.66 -2.46 -2.01
N LEU A 279 11.40 -2.04 -2.03
CA LEU A 279 10.65 -1.67 -3.23
C LEU A 279 10.57 -0.14 -3.34
N CYS A 280 11.16 0.39 -4.41
CA CYS A 280 11.12 1.79 -4.82
C CYS A 280 10.26 1.95 -6.08
N ASP A 281 8.95 1.69 -5.94
CA ASP A 281 7.95 2.04 -6.97
C ASP A 281 7.66 3.55 -6.88
N VAL A 282 8.50 4.36 -7.52
CA VAL A 282 8.59 5.80 -7.21
C VAL A 282 7.51 6.63 -7.93
N PRO A 283 7.11 7.79 -7.37
CA PRO A 283 6.28 8.76 -8.07
C PRO A 283 6.95 9.22 -9.37
N CYS A 284 6.24 9.05 -10.49
CA CYS A 284 6.69 9.37 -11.83
C CYS A 284 5.62 10.16 -12.62
N SER A 285 5.94 10.63 -13.83
CA SER A 285 4.99 11.29 -14.73
C SER A 285 3.76 10.42 -15.03
N GLY A 286 3.91 9.09 -14.99
CA GLY A 286 2.84 8.12 -15.19
C GLY A 286 2.44 7.94 -16.66
N ASP A 287 3.29 8.35 -17.60
CA ASP A 287 2.99 8.31 -19.03
C ASP A 287 2.96 6.89 -19.64
N GLY A 288 3.42 5.87 -18.93
CA GLY A 288 3.14 4.47 -19.26
C GLY A 288 1.68 4.04 -19.00
N THR A 289 0.87 4.89 -18.36
CA THR A 289 -0.52 4.59 -17.97
C THR A 289 -1.60 5.17 -18.91
N LEU A 290 -1.22 5.70 -20.08
CA LEU A 290 -2.13 6.33 -21.05
C LEU A 290 -3.38 5.50 -21.40
N ARG A 291 -3.24 4.17 -21.53
CA ARG A 291 -4.33 3.20 -21.79
C ARG A 291 -5.37 3.09 -20.65
N LYS A 292 -4.97 3.49 -19.44
CA LYS A 292 -5.72 3.40 -18.17
C LYS A 292 -6.30 4.74 -17.74
N ALA A 293 -5.58 5.82 -18.04
CA ALA A 293 -5.97 7.20 -17.79
C ALA A 293 -5.82 8.04 -19.08
N PRO A 294 -6.76 7.95 -20.04
CA PRO A 294 -6.68 8.69 -21.31
C PRO A 294 -6.55 10.21 -21.14
N ASP A 295 -7.01 10.74 -20.02
CA ASP A 295 -6.88 12.14 -19.63
C ASP A 295 -5.42 12.61 -19.44
N MET A 296 -4.45 11.68 -19.43
CA MET A 296 -3.01 11.95 -19.45
C MET A 296 -2.51 12.43 -20.82
N TRP A 297 -3.09 11.99 -21.94
CA TRP A 297 -2.68 12.43 -23.30
C TRP A 297 -2.68 13.96 -23.41
N ARG A 298 -3.74 14.61 -22.91
CA ARG A 298 -3.91 16.08 -22.91
C ARG A 298 -2.98 16.83 -21.93
N LYS A 299 -2.46 16.14 -20.91
CA LYS A 299 -1.63 16.76 -19.84
C LYS A 299 -0.13 16.55 -20.07
N TRP A 300 0.24 15.54 -20.84
CA TRP A 300 1.61 15.12 -21.06
C TRP A 300 2.49 16.24 -21.64
N ASN A 301 3.69 16.39 -21.06
CA ASN A 301 4.79 17.21 -21.57
C ASN A 301 6.13 16.70 -20.99
N SER A 302 7.24 16.92 -21.70
CA SER A 302 8.57 16.41 -21.30
C SER A 302 9.04 16.87 -19.92
N GLY A 303 8.62 18.08 -19.50
CA GLY A 303 8.96 18.67 -18.21
C GLY A 303 8.41 17.92 -17.00
N MET A 304 7.38 17.06 -17.17
CA MET A 304 6.80 16.26 -16.09
C MET A 304 7.82 15.32 -15.45
N GLY A 305 8.62 14.62 -16.26
CA GLY A 305 9.64 13.70 -15.77
C GLY A 305 10.87 14.42 -15.21
N GLN A 306 11.31 15.48 -15.89
CA GLN A 306 12.42 16.33 -15.43
C GLN A 306 12.18 16.91 -14.03
N ALA A 307 10.95 17.28 -13.71
CA ALA A 307 10.56 17.77 -12.39
C ALA A 307 10.62 16.71 -11.26
N LEU A 308 10.62 15.41 -11.60
CA LEU A 308 10.60 14.30 -10.64
C LEU A 308 11.97 13.61 -10.48
N HIS A 309 12.82 13.62 -11.52
CA HIS A 309 14.16 13.03 -11.54
C HIS A 309 14.95 13.19 -10.24
N SER A 310 15.08 14.42 -9.72
CA SER A 310 15.81 14.70 -8.47
C SER A 310 15.18 14.05 -7.23
N LEU A 311 13.85 13.98 -7.16
CA LEU A 311 13.14 13.31 -6.07
C LEU A 311 13.29 11.79 -6.17
N GLN A 312 13.20 11.24 -7.38
CA GLN A 312 13.35 9.80 -7.65
C GLN A 312 14.73 9.29 -7.22
N ILE A 313 15.80 10.02 -7.54
CA ILE A 313 17.17 9.74 -7.05
C ILE A 313 17.23 9.76 -5.52
N LEU A 314 16.65 10.78 -4.86
CA LEU A 314 16.67 10.89 -3.40
C LEU A 314 15.90 9.75 -2.71
N ILE A 315 14.78 9.29 -3.29
CA ILE A 315 14.03 8.12 -2.80
C ILE A 315 14.86 6.83 -2.96
N ALA A 316 15.46 6.60 -4.13
CA ALA A 316 16.28 5.42 -4.40
C ALA A 316 17.54 5.37 -3.50
N MET A 317 18.24 6.49 -3.36
CA MET A 317 19.39 6.61 -2.44
C MET A 317 18.96 6.39 -0.97
N ARG A 318 17.77 6.84 -0.57
CA ARG A 318 17.26 6.55 0.78
C ARG A 318 16.95 5.07 0.96
N GLY A 319 16.34 4.41 -0.03
CA GLY A 319 16.14 2.97 -0.05
C GLY A 319 17.45 2.19 0.15
N LEU A 320 18.47 2.49 -0.65
CA LEU A 320 19.81 1.89 -0.54
C LEU A 320 20.49 2.18 0.80
N SER A 321 20.24 3.33 1.43
CA SER A 321 20.78 3.65 2.76
C SER A 321 20.16 2.79 3.88
N LEU A 322 18.91 2.32 3.68
CA LEU A 322 18.16 1.48 4.61
C LEU A 322 18.27 -0.03 4.31
N LEU A 323 18.71 -0.39 3.10
CA LEU A 323 18.98 -1.77 2.69
C LEU A 323 20.21 -2.33 3.43
N LYS A 324 20.14 -3.59 3.87
CA LYS A 324 21.28 -4.36 4.39
C LYS A 324 22.31 -4.61 3.28
N VAL A 325 23.58 -4.86 3.65
CA VAL A 325 24.57 -5.38 2.70
C VAL A 325 24.16 -6.83 2.33
N GLY A 326 24.29 -7.18 1.05
CA GLY A 326 23.71 -8.38 0.44
C GLY A 326 22.26 -8.22 -0.05
N GLY A 327 21.52 -7.24 0.47
CA GLY A 327 20.10 -7.02 0.16
C GLY A 327 19.85 -6.57 -1.28
N ARG A 328 18.65 -6.88 -1.80
CA ARG A 328 18.14 -6.54 -3.14
C ARG A 328 17.11 -5.41 -3.06
N MET A 329 17.24 -4.39 -3.89
CA MET A 329 16.26 -3.31 -4.09
C MET A 329 15.73 -3.35 -5.53
N VAL A 330 14.42 -3.20 -5.70
CA VAL A 330 13.83 -2.98 -7.02
C VAL A 330 13.40 -1.53 -7.14
N TYR A 331 13.98 -0.82 -8.12
CA TYR A 331 13.52 0.49 -8.55
C TYR A 331 12.53 0.31 -9.71
N SER A 332 11.39 1.00 -9.67
CA SER A 332 10.41 0.95 -10.77
C SER A 332 9.60 2.22 -10.97
N THR A 333 9.14 2.42 -12.21
CA THR A 333 8.21 3.50 -12.61
C THR A 333 7.13 2.96 -13.56
N CYS A 334 5.99 3.64 -13.62
CA CYS A 334 5.04 3.51 -14.74
C CYS A 334 5.25 4.63 -15.78
N SER A 335 6.51 4.90 -16.13
CA SER A 335 6.89 5.84 -17.18
C SER A 335 7.81 5.19 -18.22
N MET A 336 7.76 5.70 -19.45
CA MET A 336 8.68 5.33 -20.54
C MET A 336 9.89 6.28 -20.63
N ASN A 337 9.91 7.35 -19.84
CA ASN A 337 10.82 8.48 -19.98
C ASN A 337 12.23 8.13 -19.48
N PRO A 338 13.29 8.16 -20.31
CA PRO A 338 14.65 7.82 -19.87
C PRO A 338 15.18 8.74 -18.76
N ILE A 339 14.66 9.97 -18.65
CA ILE A 339 15.04 10.91 -17.58
C ILE A 339 14.53 10.45 -16.21
N GLU A 340 13.42 9.69 -16.14
CA GLU A 340 12.88 9.11 -14.90
C GLU A 340 13.39 7.68 -14.64
N ASN A 341 13.99 7.06 -15.65
CA ASN A 341 14.32 5.65 -15.70
C ASN A 341 15.84 5.46 -15.67
N GLU A 342 16.47 5.31 -16.84
CA GLU A 342 17.92 5.07 -16.98
C GLU A 342 18.78 6.17 -16.38
N ALA A 343 18.41 7.44 -16.51
CA ALA A 343 19.16 8.55 -15.93
C ALA A 343 19.17 8.50 -14.38
N VAL A 344 18.07 8.06 -13.76
CA VAL A 344 17.99 7.87 -12.30
C VAL A 344 18.84 6.68 -11.87
N VAL A 345 18.76 5.54 -12.58
CA VAL A 345 19.57 4.34 -12.28
C VAL A 345 21.06 4.62 -12.44
N ALA A 346 21.47 5.26 -13.55
CA ALA A 346 22.86 5.66 -13.78
C ALA A 346 23.35 6.60 -12.68
N GLU A 347 22.57 7.61 -12.28
CA GLU A 347 22.95 8.54 -11.22
C GLU A 347 23.08 7.86 -9.84
N VAL A 348 22.19 6.92 -9.53
CA VAL A 348 22.29 6.11 -8.30
C VAL A 348 23.56 5.27 -8.30
N LEU A 349 23.93 4.66 -9.43
CA LEU A 349 25.20 3.92 -9.58
C LEU A 349 26.41 4.85 -9.45
N ARG A 350 26.42 6.02 -10.12
CA ARG A 350 27.49 7.05 -9.98
C ARG A 350 27.73 7.42 -8.50
N ARG A 351 26.65 7.62 -7.73
CA ARG A 351 26.72 8.03 -6.31
C ARG A 351 27.12 6.89 -5.36
N CYS A 352 26.86 5.64 -5.73
CA CYS A 352 27.19 4.49 -4.90
C CYS A 352 28.58 3.91 -5.19
N GLY A 353 29.15 4.20 -6.38
CA GLY A 353 30.37 3.55 -6.84
C GLY A 353 30.20 2.02 -6.85
N GLU A 354 31.24 1.30 -6.42
CA GLU A 354 31.21 -0.18 -6.38
C GLU A 354 30.27 -0.76 -5.30
N SER A 355 29.73 0.06 -4.38
CA SER A 355 28.89 -0.43 -3.27
C SER A 355 27.53 -0.96 -3.71
N VAL A 356 27.08 -0.66 -4.93
CA VAL A 356 25.81 -1.12 -5.50
C VAL A 356 26.02 -1.60 -6.93
N LYS A 357 25.48 -2.77 -7.26
CA LYS A 357 25.52 -3.35 -8.61
C LYS A 357 24.11 -3.47 -9.20
N LEU A 358 23.98 -3.21 -10.49
CA LEU A 358 22.78 -3.50 -11.28
C LEU A 358 22.84 -4.96 -11.73
N LEU A 359 21.96 -5.79 -11.18
CA LEU A 359 21.90 -7.22 -11.46
C LEU A 359 21.33 -7.48 -12.85
N ASP A 360 21.96 -8.39 -13.60
CA ASP A 360 21.25 -9.07 -14.68
C ASP A 360 20.25 -10.06 -14.07
N VAL A 361 19.02 -10.01 -14.56
CA VAL A 361 17.91 -10.91 -14.22
C VAL A 361 17.25 -11.49 -15.49
N SER A 362 18.00 -11.53 -16.60
CA SER A 362 17.59 -12.07 -17.91
C SER A 362 17.08 -13.52 -17.87
N SER A 363 17.52 -14.31 -16.88
CA SER A 363 17.06 -15.68 -16.61
C SER A 363 15.83 -15.77 -15.70
N GLU A 364 15.55 -14.76 -14.88
CA GLU A 364 14.35 -14.71 -14.02
C GLU A 364 13.12 -14.34 -14.87
N LEU A 365 12.01 -15.09 -14.78
CA LEU A 365 10.76 -14.90 -15.56
C LEU A 365 10.92 -14.90 -17.10
N PRO A 366 11.42 -15.98 -17.74
CA PRO A 366 11.78 -16.00 -19.16
C PRO A 366 10.61 -15.81 -20.16
N GLN A 367 9.36 -15.90 -19.71
CA GLN A 367 8.17 -15.69 -20.55
C GLN A 367 7.64 -14.24 -20.49
N LEU A 368 8.25 -13.38 -19.68
CA LEU A 368 7.96 -11.94 -19.67
C LEU A 368 8.74 -11.29 -20.82
N ILE A 369 8.03 -10.73 -21.80
CA ILE A 369 8.70 -9.98 -22.87
C ILE A 369 9.09 -8.61 -22.32
N ARG A 370 10.37 -8.32 -22.42
CA ARG A 370 11.05 -7.12 -21.90
C ARG A 370 12.15 -6.72 -22.88
N ARG A 371 12.33 -5.41 -23.03
CA ARG A 371 13.40 -4.80 -23.82
C ARG A 371 14.48 -4.26 -22.88
N PRO A 372 15.76 -4.21 -23.29
CA PRO A 372 16.83 -3.65 -22.47
C PRO A 372 16.63 -2.15 -22.22
N GLY A 373 17.28 -1.64 -21.17
CA GLY A 373 17.40 -0.19 -20.94
C GLY A 373 18.27 0.52 -21.98
N LEU A 374 18.01 1.80 -22.18
CA LEU A 374 18.72 2.64 -23.14
C LEU A 374 20.12 3.02 -22.64
N LYS A 375 21.11 3.02 -23.55
CA LYS A 375 22.46 3.55 -23.29
C LYS A 375 22.68 4.99 -23.78
N ARG A 376 21.84 5.47 -24.68
CA ARG A 376 21.83 6.82 -25.29
C ARG A 376 20.42 7.39 -25.12
N TRP A 377 20.29 8.66 -24.78
CA TRP A 377 19.03 9.42 -24.73
C TRP A 377 19.34 10.92 -24.74
N LYS A 378 18.37 11.75 -25.11
CA LYS A 378 18.54 13.22 -25.20
C LYS A 378 17.66 13.95 -24.19
N VAL A 379 18.00 15.18 -23.83
CA VAL A 379 17.20 16.02 -22.91
C VAL A 379 16.46 17.10 -23.70
N TYR A 380 15.13 17.00 -23.80
CA TYR A 380 14.30 17.99 -24.50
C TYR A 380 13.84 19.12 -23.57
N ASP A 381 14.24 20.36 -23.86
CA ASP A 381 13.86 21.54 -23.09
C ASP A 381 13.51 22.72 -24.01
N LYS A 382 12.39 23.41 -23.71
CA LYS A 382 11.95 24.65 -24.40
C LYS A 382 12.09 24.60 -25.94
N SER A 383 11.66 23.49 -26.55
CA SER A 383 11.74 23.26 -28.00
C SER A 383 13.15 23.11 -28.57
N SER A 384 14.12 22.71 -27.75
CA SER A 384 15.48 22.32 -28.15
C SER A 384 15.83 20.95 -27.60
N TRP A 385 16.62 20.18 -28.37
CA TRP A 385 17.21 18.92 -27.93
C TRP A 385 18.66 19.16 -27.50
N LEU A 386 18.98 18.73 -26.27
CA LEU A 386 20.31 18.79 -25.70
C LEU A 386 20.89 17.37 -25.67
N VAL A 387 22.12 17.21 -26.15
CA VAL A 387 22.78 15.90 -26.30
C VAL A 387 23.74 15.65 -25.13
N SER A 388 24.36 16.71 -24.63
CA SER A 388 25.31 16.72 -23.50
C SER A 388 24.96 17.83 -22.50
N TYR A 389 25.46 17.69 -21.26
CA TYR A 389 25.35 18.76 -20.26
C TYR A 389 26.10 20.04 -20.67
N SER A 390 27.11 19.95 -21.55
CA SER A 390 27.79 21.12 -22.14
C SER A 390 26.81 22.13 -22.74
N ASP A 391 25.80 21.60 -23.42
CA ASP A 391 24.86 22.30 -24.28
C ASP A 391 23.83 23.09 -23.45
N VAL A 392 23.66 22.73 -22.17
CA VAL A 392 22.69 23.34 -21.26
C VAL A 392 23.01 24.82 -21.07
N PRO A 393 22.12 25.75 -21.49
CA PRO A 393 22.36 27.18 -21.32
C PRO A 393 22.49 27.54 -19.84
N LYS A 394 23.38 28.49 -19.51
CA LYS A 394 23.73 28.84 -18.11
C LYS A 394 22.50 29.11 -17.22
N PHE A 395 21.42 29.68 -17.77
CA PHE A 395 20.17 29.97 -17.06
C PHE A 395 19.22 28.76 -16.85
N ARG A 396 19.51 27.59 -17.43
CA ARG A 396 18.75 26.33 -17.25
C ARG A 396 19.43 25.32 -16.33
N ARG A 397 20.70 25.52 -15.99
CA ARG A 397 21.54 24.64 -15.14
C ARG A 397 21.05 24.47 -13.69
N SER A 398 20.02 25.19 -13.27
CA SER A 398 19.32 25.04 -11.99
C SER A 398 18.08 24.12 -12.05
N VAL A 399 17.71 23.65 -13.24
CA VAL A 399 16.55 22.78 -13.50
C VAL A 399 16.96 21.53 -14.28
N ILE A 400 17.90 21.69 -15.22
CA ILE A 400 18.56 20.59 -15.90
C ILE A 400 19.89 20.32 -15.20
N PHE A 401 20.11 19.05 -14.82
CA PHE A 401 21.28 18.60 -14.06
C PHE A 401 22.14 17.64 -14.90
N PRO A 402 23.45 17.52 -14.63
CA PRO A 402 24.32 16.56 -15.34
C PRO A 402 23.77 15.13 -15.29
N SER A 403 23.20 14.75 -14.14
CA SER A 403 22.58 13.45 -13.88
C SER A 403 21.47 13.05 -14.85
N MET A 404 20.86 14.01 -15.56
CA MET A 404 19.83 13.75 -16.58
C MET A 404 20.40 13.22 -17.90
N PHE A 405 21.71 13.29 -18.12
CA PHE A 405 22.39 12.86 -19.34
C PHE A 405 23.08 11.49 -19.19
N PRO A 406 23.37 10.77 -20.29
CA PRO A 406 24.00 9.45 -20.24
C PRO A 406 25.37 9.42 -19.53
N SER A 407 26.25 10.40 -19.78
CA SER A 407 27.57 10.48 -19.14
C SER A 407 27.43 10.85 -17.65
N GLY A 408 26.58 11.84 -17.34
CA GLY A 408 26.47 12.45 -16.02
C GLY A 408 27.53 13.50 -15.71
N LYS A 409 28.42 13.83 -16.66
CA LYS A 409 29.55 14.74 -16.44
C LYS A 409 29.10 16.20 -16.40
N GLY A 410 29.61 16.96 -15.44
CA GLY A 410 29.53 18.42 -15.44
C GLY A 410 30.65 19.05 -16.28
N ASN A 411 30.53 20.34 -16.59
CA ASN A 411 31.57 21.06 -17.35
C ASN A 411 32.95 21.06 -16.68
N GLN A 412 33.05 20.82 -15.37
CA GLN A 412 34.33 20.75 -14.64
C GLN A 412 35.02 19.38 -14.74
N ASP A 413 34.30 18.33 -15.17
CA ASP A 413 34.83 16.97 -15.31
C ASP A 413 35.50 16.74 -16.68
N LEU A 414 35.53 17.77 -17.54
CA LEU A 414 36.14 17.75 -18.87
C LEU A 414 37.57 18.31 -18.85
N ASP A 415 37.85 19.35 -18.04
CA ASP A 415 39.17 19.98 -17.95
C ASP A 415 40.23 19.09 -17.29
N ASN A 416 39.82 18.10 -16.48
CA ASN A 416 40.72 17.13 -15.83
C ASN A 416 41.05 15.89 -16.71
N GLY A 417 40.78 15.95 -18.02
CA GLY A 417 41.15 14.92 -18.98
C GLY A 417 42.66 14.90 -19.26
N ASN A 418 43.44 14.32 -18.35
CA ASN A 418 44.91 14.41 -18.33
C ASN A 418 45.58 13.80 -19.59
N CYS A 419 45.91 14.68 -20.54
CA CYS A 419 46.63 14.32 -21.76
C CYS A 419 48.14 14.18 -21.48
N ASN A 420 48.57 12.96 -21.13
CA ASN A 420 49.98 12.58 -21.12
C ASN A 420 50.53 12.48 -22.56
N VAL A 421 50.69 13.62 -23.23
CA VAL A 421 51.53 13.74 -24.43
C VAL A 421 52.96 13.97 -23.96
N VAL A 422 53.88 13.13 -24.42
CA VAL A 422 55.32 13.33 -24.19
C VAL A 422 55.74 14.56 -24.99
N MET A 423 56.29 15.57 -24.31
CA MET A 423 56.95 16.69 -24.98
C MET A 423 58.28 16.21 -25.55
N GLU A 424 58.40 16.19 -26.87
CA GLU A 424 59.71 16.33 -27.52
C GLU A 424 59.93 17.82 -27.79
N ASP A 425 61.11 18.33 -27.42
CA ASP A 425 61.48 19.73 -27.66
C ASP A 425 61.70 19.99 -29.15
N ASP A 426 61.14 21.08 -29.67
CA ASP A 426 61.89 21.87 -30.65
C ASP A 426 61.61 23.37 -30.51
N ASN A 427 62.63 24.18 -30.76
CA ASN A 427 62.60 25.63 -30.62
C ASN A 427 62.45 26.31 -31.98
N THR A 428 61.47 27.20 -32.14
CA THR A 428 61.74 28.44 -32.88
C THR A 428 60.80 29.59 -32.49
N SER A 429 61.39 30.75 -32.30
CA SER A 429 60.73 32.04 -32.06
C SER A 429 60.38 32.75 -33.38
N VAL A 430 59.39 33.65 -33.38
CA VAL A 430 59.58 35.11 -33.69
C VAL A 430 58.25 35.92 -33.68
N GLU A 431 58.33 37.06 -32.98
CA GLU A 431 57.56 38.33 -33.11
C GLU A 431 56.04 38.47 -32.88
N ASN A 432 55.69 39.70 -32.48
CA ASN A 432 54.33 40.22 -32.28
C ASN A 432 53.93 41.13 -33.46
N GLY A 433 52.67 41.08 -33.88
CA GLY A 433 52.07 42.09 -34.76
C GLY A 433 50.74 42.58 -34.19
N LYS A 434 50.58 43.90 -34.05
CA LYS A 434 49.29 44.56 -33.74
C LYS A 434 48.74 45.27 -34.96
N THR A 435 47.45 45.12 -35.22
CA THR A 435 46.61 46.10 -35.93
C THR A 435 45.16 45.94 -35.46
N GLU A 436 44.38 47.01 -35.57
CA GLU A 436 43.00 47.12 -35.08
C GLU A 436 41.98 47.11 -36.22
N ASP A 437 40.70 46.97 -35.85
CA ASP A 437 39.47 47.21 -36.60
C ASP A 437 39.14 46.40 -37.88
N GLY A 438 37.91 45.89 -37.89
CA GLY A 438 37.30 45.15 -39.00
C GLY A 438 35.96 44.55 -38.57
N VAL A 439 34.88 45.33 -38.62
CA VAL A 439 33.52 44.83 -38.35
C VAL A 439 32.92 44.26 -39.63
N GLU A 440 32.84 42.94 -39.72
CA GLU A 440 31.93 42.28 -40.66
C GLU A 440 31.40 40.97 -40.06
N ALA A 441 30.12 40.69 -40.27
CA ALA A 441 29.46 39.50 -39.76
C ALA A 441 29.33 38.47 -40.88
N LEU A 442 29.87 37.27 -40.67
CA LEU A 442 29.52 36.10 -41.47
C LEU A 442 29.33 34.87 -40.58
N GLU A 443 28.40 34.02 -41.00
CA GLU A 443 27.95 32.86 -40.25
C GLU A 443 28.96 31.72 -40.35
N ASN A 444 29.19 31.00 -39.24
CA ASN A 444 29.55 29.58 -39.21
C ASN A 444 29.65 29.09 -37.75
N PRO A 445 28.54 28.65 -37.11
CA PRO A 445 28.65 27.72 -35.99
C PRO A 445 29.16 26.40 -36.57
N VAL A 446 30.46 26.13 -36.41
CA VAL A 446 31.08 24.87 -36.88
C VAL A 446 30.28 23.70 -36.32
N THR A 447 29.69 22.91 -37.21
CA THR A 447 29.00 21.66 -36.86
C THR A 447 30.04 20.60 -36.48
N SER A 448 30.60 20.74 -35.29
CA SER A 448 31.19 19.60 -34.60
C SER A 448 30.07 18.60 -34.36
N GLU A 449 30.13 17.44 -35.01
CA GLU A 449 29.22 16.33 -34.74
C GLU A 449 29.41 15.89 -33.28
N SER A 450 28.54 16.38 -32.39
CA SER A 450 28.57 16.06 -30.97
C SER A 450 28.10 14.62 -30.79
N ALA A 451 29.04 13.67 -30.90
CA ALA A 451 28.79 12.24 -30.80
C ALA A 451 27.92 11.93 -29.56
N ASP A 452 26.69 11.42 -29.77
CA ASP A 452 25.73 11.38 -28.66
C ASP A 452 26.28 10.59 -27.47
N GLU A 453 26.06 11.10 -26.26
CA GLU A 453 26.61 10.51 -25.06
C GLU A 453 26.15 9.06 -24.86
N VAL A 454 27.06 8.21 -24.39
CA VAL A 454 26.78 6.83 -24.00
C VAL A 454 26.99 6.69 -22.50
N SER A 455 26.05 6.05 -21.81
CA SER A 455 26.24 5.66 -20.42
C SER A 455 27.25 4.53 -20.31
N ALA A 456 28.23 4.68 -19.41
CA ALA A 456 29.23 3.65 -19.12
C ALA A 456 28.71 2.50 -18.23
N PHE A 457 27.46 2.60 -17.73
CA PHE A 457 26.85 1.58 -16.89
C PHE A 457 26.15 0.48 -17.72
N PRO A 458 26.01 -0.76 -17.20
CA PRO A 458 25.37 -1.87 -17.89
C PRO A 458 23.83 -1.76 -17.87
N LEU A 459 23.31 -0.65 -18.41
CA LEU A 459 21.88 -0.32 -18.41
C LEU A 459 21.02 -1.27 -19.25
N GLU A 460 21.63 -2.14 -20.07
CA GLU A 460 20.94 -3.24 -20.73
C GLU A 460 20.29 -4.24 -19.75
N HIS A 461 20.78 -4.30 -18.50
CA HIS A 461 20.18 -5.09 -17.41
C HIS A 461 18.88 -4.46 -16.86
N CYS A 462 18.62 -3.18 -17.15
CA CYS A 462 17.32 -2.57 -16.87
C CYS A 462 16.25 -3.11 -17.83
N MET A 463 15.01 -3.18 -17.37
CA MET A 463 13.91 -3.80 -18.11
C MET A 463 12.83 -2.76 -18.46
N ARG A 464 12.56 -2.63 -19.76
CA ARG A 464 11.41 -1.90 -20.31
C ARG A 464 10.33 -2.89 -20.75
N ILE A 465 9.13 -2.76 -20.20
CA ILE A 465 7.95 -3.50 -20.68
C ILE A 465 7.12 -2.51 -21.49
N LEU A 466 6.86 -2.80 -22.77
CA LEU A 466 6.13 -1.89 -23.66
C LEU A 466 4.74 -2.46 -24.03
N PRO A 467 3.72 -1.59 -24.25
CA PRO A 467 2.33 -2.02 -24.34
C PRO A 467 2.04 -3.04 -25.43
N HIS A 468 2.70 -2.88 -26.59
CA HIS A 468 2.48 -3.67 -27.79
C HIS A 468 3.20 -5.04 -27.84
N ASP A 469 4.01 -5.35 -26.84
CA ASP A 469 4.74 -6.62 -26.76
C ASP A 469 3.86 -7.74 -26.16
N GLN A 470 3.10 -7.45 -25.08
CA GLN A 470 2.20 -8.40 -24.41
C GLN A 470 0.80 -7.84 -24.10
N ASN A 471 0.39 -6.77 -24.80
CA ASN A 471 -0.90 -6.08 -24.60
C ASN A 471 -1.10 -5.52 -23.17
N THR A 472 -0.07 -4.89 -22.61
CA THR A 472 -0.04 -4.38 -21.22
C THR A 472 -0.04 -2.85 -21.13
N GLY A 473 0.10 -2.29 -19.92
CA GLY A 473 0.63 -0.93 -19.73
C GLY A 473 2.13 -0.88 -20.02
N ALA A 474 2.73 0.31 -20.03
CA ALA A 474 4.19 0.47 -20.11
C ALA A 474 4.83 0.66 -18.73
N PHE A 475 6.03 0.14 -18.54
CA PHE A 475 6.65 0.05 -17.23
C PHE A 475 8.18 -0.08 -17.31
N PHE A 476 8.89 0.42 -16.30
CA PHE A 476 10.35 0.32 -16.18
C PHE A 476 10.75 -0.27 -14.84
N ILE A 477 11.77 -1.16 -14.84
CA ILE A 477 12.26 -1.87 -13.66
C ILE A 477 13.78 -1.99 -13.72
N ALA A 478 14.47 -1.73 -12.60
CA ALA A 478 15.89 -2.00 -12.41
C ALA A 478 16.13 -2.71 -11.07
N VAL A 479 16.95 -3.77 -11.08
CA VAL A 479 17.22 -4.61 -9.90
C VAL A 479 18.63 -4.31 -9.38
N LEU A 480 18.73 -3.74 -8.19
CA LEU A 480 19.98 -3.25 -7.60
C LEU A 480 20.33 -4.06 -6.36
N GLN A 481 21.57 -4.55 -6.24
CA GLN A 481 22.07 -5.21 -5.04
C GLN A 481 23.14 -4.37 -4.36
N LYS A 482 23.03 -4.19 -3.05
CA LYS A 482 24.04 -3.49 -2.23
C LYS A 482 25.11 -4.47 -1.77
N VAL A 483 26.26 -4.46 -2.44
CA VAL A 483 27.35 -5.44 -2.22
C VAL A 483 28.31 -5.03 -1.10
N SER A 484 28.34 -3.75 -0.70
CA SER A 484 29.12 -3.26 0.44
C SER A 484 28.43 -2.07 1.11
N PRO A 485 28.94 -1.55 2.24
CA PRO A 485 28.46 -0.28 2.80
C PRO A 485 28.54 0.85 1.75
N LEU A 486 27.55 1.74 1.72
CA LEU A 486 27.60 2.90 0.83
C LEU A 486 28.80 3.82 1.20
N PRO A 487 29.41 4.53 0.23
CA PRO A 487 30.40 5.55 0.55
C PRO A 487 29.84 6.56 1.55
N ALA A 488 30.70 7.03 2.46
CA ALA A 488 30.30 7.99 3.48
C ALA A 488 29.93 9.33 2.84
N VAL A 489 28.64 9.53 2.59
CA VAL A 489 28.10 10.81 2.13
C VAL A 489 28.52 11.87 3.14
N THR A 490 29.32 12.84 2.70
CA THR A 490 29.75 13.96 3.54
C THR A 490 28.57 14.90 3.75
N GLU A 491 27.70 14.54 4.69
CA GLU A 491 26.75 15.47 5.29
C GLU A 491 27.55 16.63 5.89
N LYS A 492 27.66 17.73 5.14
CA LYS A 492 28.17 19.00 5.69
C LYS A 492 27.29 19.31 6.90
N PRO A 493 27.83 19.40 8.13
CA PRO A 493 27.02 19.58 9.31
C PRO A 493 26.15 20.83 9.14
N SER A 494 24.84 20.66 9.30
CA SER A 494 23.90 21.78 9.33
C SER A 494 24.41 22.75 10.40
N LYS A 495 24.77 23.98 10.00
CA LYS A 495 25.37 24.97 10.90
C LYS A 495 24.57 25.03 12.20
N GLN A 496 25.21 24.63 13.30
CA GLN A 496 24.72 24.98 14.61
C GLN A 496 24.67 26.51 14.67
N ILE A 497 23.55 27.05 15.13
CA ILE A 497 23.47 28.46 15.52
C ILE A 497 23.97 28.46 16.94
N ASP A 498 25.18 29.00 17.16
CA ASP A 498 25.71 29.20 18.49
C ASP A 498 24.87 30.25 19.22
N GLU A 499 24.02 29.81 20.14
CA GLU A 499 23.40 30.68 21.13
C GLU A 499 24.42 30.95 22.25
N GLN A 500 25.19 32.04 22.10
CA GLN A 500 25.87 32.65 23.24
C GLN A 500 26.11 34.15 23.08
N ASN A 501 25.62 34.89 24.07
CA ASN A 501 26.05 36.23 24.50
C ASN A 501 25.84 37.43 23.55
N VAL A 502 24.65 38.03 23.64
CA VAL A 502 24.49 39.50 23.72
C VAL A 502 23.59 39.82 24.93
N GLU A 503 23.91 40.85 25.69
CA GLU A 503 23.37 41.11 27.04
C GLU A 503 22.01 41.84 27.07
N PRO A 504 21.24 41.72 28.17
CA PRO A 504 19.98 42.44 28.36
C PRO A 504 20.17 43.90 28.83
N PRO A 505 19.30 44.86 28.45
CA PRO A 505 19.36 46.22 28.98
C PRO A 505 18.86 46.32 30.44
N ASN A 506 19.72 46.89 31.28
CA ASN A 506 19.61 47.39 32.66
C ASN A 506 18.26 47.48 33.43
N GLN A 507 18.45 47.39 34.76
CA GLN A 507 17.63 47.90 35.87
C GLN A 507 17.37 49.43 35.74
N SER A 508 16.53 50.13 36.52
CA SER A 508 16.07 49.97 37.92
C SER A 508 14.63 50.52 38.09
N LEU A 509 13.87 50.26 39.16
CA LEU A 509 14.07 50.51 40.61
C LEU A 509 13.43 49.36 41.44
N GLU A 510 14.05 48.85 42.50
CA GLU A 510 13.88 49.26 43.93
C GLU A 510 12.42 49.31 44.42
N ASN A 511 12.00 48.83 45.60
CA ASN A 511 12.63 48.09 46.73
C ASN A 511 11.49 47.54 47.66
N ALA A 512 11.64 46.59 48.59
CA ALA A 512 12.70 45.64 48.94
C ALA A 512 12.16 44.52 49.90
N GLN A 513 12.97 43.47 50.10
CA GLN A 513 13.08 42.55 51.28
C GLN A 513 11.87 41.74 51.84
N ALA A 514 12.12 40.42 51.87
CA ALA A 514 11.78 39.33 52.83
C ALA A 514 11.42 39.73 54.31
N PRO A 515 10.83 38.84 55.17
CA PRO A 515 11.12 37.38 55.21
C PRO A 515 10.08 36.35 55.75
N LEU A 516 10.42 35.07 55.49
CA LEU A 516 10.41 33.85 56.34
C LEU A 516 9.41 33.59 57.51
N ILE A 517 9.07 32.29 57.63
CA ILE A 517 9.06 31.43 58.85
C ILE A 517 7.76 31.23 59.68
N ASN A 518 7.45 29.93 59.92
CA ASN A 518 6.62 29.31 60.99
C ASN A 518 5.12 29.66 61.11
N SER A 519 4.27 28.85 61.77
CA SER A 519 4.26 27.38 62.06
C SER A 519 2.87 26.96 62.60
N SER A 520 2.68 25.65 62.85
CA SER A 520 1.83 25.06 63.92
C SER A 520 0.34 25.43 64.05
N ASP A 521 -0.51 24.41 63.91
CA ASP A 521 -1.69 24.12 64.75
C ASP A 521 -2.95 25.04 64.67
N SER A 522 -4.17 24.59 65.02
CA SER A 522 -4.67 23.27 65.48
C SER A 522 -6.10 22.95 64.99
N THR A 523 -6.49 21.68 65.17
CA THR A 523 -7.81 21.04 65.01
C THR A 523 -9.03 21.72 65.67
N ILE A 524 -10.22 21.51 65.08
CA ILE A 524 -11.58 21.25 65.66
C ILE A 524 -12.57 21.19 64.46
N GLU A 525 -13.31 20.11 64.15
CA GLU A 525 -14.56 19.59 64.77
C GLU A 525 -15.78 20.55 64.65
N GLU A 526 -17.03 20.16 64.31
CA GLU A 526 -17.64 18.93 63.73
C GLU A 526 -19.10 19.23 63.22
N VAL A 527 -20.00 18.22 63.14
CA VAL A 527 -21.50 18.29 63.11
C VAL A 527 -22.30 18.58 61.81
N VAL A 528 -22.50 17.52 61.01
CA VAL A 528 -23.77 16.90 60.49
C VAL A 528 -25.12 17.69 60.40
N LYS A 529 -25.83 17.58 59.24
CA LYS A 529 -27.31 17.39 58.96
C LYS A 529 -27.75 18.03 57.60
N ALA A 530 -28.79 17.64 56.85
CA ALA A 530 -29.63 16.41 56.73
C ALA A 530 -30.43 16.39 55.38
N VAL A 531 -31.15 15.29 55.09
CA VAL A 531 -31.91 14.90 53.84
C VAL A 531 -33.42 15.28 53.94
N PRO A 532 -34.17 15.69 52.86
CA PRO A 532 -34.82 14.86 51.80
C PRO A 532 -34.63 15.41 50.35
N GLU A 533 -34.82 14.68 49.22
CA GLU A 533 -35.99 13.96 48.63
C GLU A 533 -37.22 14.87 48.36
N GLU A 534 -38.01 14.75 47.28
CA GLU A 534 -38.10 13.76 46.17
C GLU A 534 -37.45 14.30 44.85
N ASN A 535 -37.85 14.12 43.56
CA ASN A 535 -38.93 13.40 42.82
C ASN A 535 -38.46 13.07 41.35
N MET A 536 -39.35 12.64 40.44
CA MET A 536 -39.11 12.22 39.03
C MET A 536 -39.52 13.32 38.00
N ILE A 537 -39.27 13.24 36.67
CA ILE A 537 -39.93 12.39 35.65
C ILE A 537 -39.04 12.26 34.38
N ASP A 538 -39.15 11.13 33.66
CA ASP A 538 -38.41 10.80 32.43
C ASP A 538 -38.74 11.63 31.17
N ASN A 539 -37.85 11.56 30.17
CA ASN A 539 -38.30 11.23 28.82
C ASN A 539 -37.21 10.56 27.95
N VAL A 540 -37.59 9.72 26.99
CA VAL A 540 -36.70 8.77 26.28
C VAL A 540 -36.80 8.90 24.74
N SER A 541 -35.65 8.88 24.07
CA SER A 541 -35.46 8.54 22.64
C SER A 541 -33.96 8.20 22.47
N ASN A 542 -33.47 7.03 22.02
CA ASN A 542 -33.80 6.21 20.85
C ASN A 542 -33.86 7.06 19.56
N THR A 543 -32.83 7.04 18.70
CA THR A 543 -32.58 6.05 17.61
C THR A 543 -33.70 6.09 16.55
N GLU A 544 -33.44 5.97 15.25
CA GLU A 544 -32.41 5.16 14.56
C GLU A 544 -31.70 5.88 13.41
N ASP A 545 -30.77 5.18 12.74
CA ASP A 545 -30.21 5.53 11.43
C ASP A 545 -31.30 5.61 10.34
N LEU A 546 -31.02 6.29 9.22
CA LEU A 546 -31.51 5.85 7.89
C LEU A 546 -30.75 6.50 6.72
N GLU A 547 -31.02 5.97 5.54
CA GLU A 547 -30.33 6.15 4.26
C GLU A 547 -30.53 7.54 3.62
N VAL A 548 -29.68 7.90 2.64
CA VAL A 548 -29.86 9.10 1.81
C VAL A 548 -29.72 8.78 0.32
N SER A 549 -30.81 9.04 -0.41
CA SER A 549 -30.93 9.05 -1.88
C SER A 549 -32.21 9.83 -2.23
N PRO A 550 -32.29 10.52 -3.39
CA PRO A 550 -31.86 11.92 -3.42
C PRO A 550 -32.92 12.90 -3.98
N LEU A 551 -32.54 14.18 -4.10
CA LEU A 551 -33.35 15.32 -4.62
C LEU A 551 -34.42 15.80 -3.60
N THR A 552 -34.89 17.05 -3.57
CA THR A 552 -34.56 18.29 -4.32
C THR A 552 -34.26 19.45 -3.35
N HIS A 553 -33.66 20.54 -3.84
CA HIS A 553 -33.75 21.87 -3.22
C HIS A 553 -34.25 22.86 -4.28
N GLU A 554 -35.29 23.61 -3.96
CA GLU A 554 -35.69 24.83 -4.69
C GLU A 554 -35.24 26.07 -3.90
N GLU A 555 -35.19 27.22 -4.57
CA GLU A 555 -34.61 28.48 -4.08
C GLU A 555 -35.68 29.48 -3.63
N GLN A 556 -35.43 30.18 -2.52
CA GLN A 556 -35.86 31.56 -2.18
C GLN A 556 -35.30 31.90 -0.78
N ASN A 557 -34.43 32.89 -0.51
CA ASN A 557 -33.99 34.14 -1.16
C ASN A 557 -34.79 35.42 -0.77
N SER A 558 -34.28 36.16 0.21
CA SER A 558 -34.43 37.60 0.51
C SER A 558 -33.46 37.93 1.66
N GLU A 559 -32.39 38.71 1.45
CA GLU A 559 -32.31 40.19 1.58
C GLU A 559 -32.46 40.65 3.05
N GLU A 560 -31.36 40.90 3.76
CA GLU A 560 -30.59 42.18 3.81
C GLU A 560 -31.32 43.32 4.55
N THR A 561 -30.78 43.79 5.68
CA THR A 561 -30.07 45.10 5.68
C THR A 561 -28.93 45.19 6.71
N GLU A 562 -28.19 46.32 6.68
CA GLU A 562 -26.77 46.42 7.04
C GLU A 562 -26.39 46.66 8.52
N LEU A 563 -25.08 46.47 8.75
CA LEU A 563 -24.19 46.93 9.83
C LEU A 563 -24.05 48.50 9.85
N PRO A 564 -23.31 49.19 10.77
CA PRO A 564 -22.09 48.73 11.46
C PRO A 564 -21.75 49.23 12.91
N HIS A 565 -20.79 48.52 13.53
CA HIS A 565 -19.67 48.95 14.43
C HIS A 565 -19.83 50.13 15.44
N ASN A 566 -19.25 50.13 16.65
CA ASN A 566 -18.04 49.41 17.11
C ASN A 566 -17.87 49.39 18.66
N ALA A 567 -17.15 48.39 19.20
CA ALA A 567 -16.42 48.37 20.50
C ALA A 567 -17.26 48.50 21.83
N GLN A 568 -16.82 48.04 23.02
CA GLN A 568 -15.47 47.61 23.44
C GLN A 568 -15.44 46.57 24.63
N ASP A 569 -14.43 45.67 24.61
CA ASP A 569 -13.71 44.95 25.68
C ASP A 569 -14.35 44.28 26.94
N THR A 570 -14.29 42.93 26.96
CA THR A 570 -13.82 42.03 28.07
C THR A 570 -14.58 41.96 29.41
N ALA A 571 -14.50 40.91 30.24
CA ALA A 571 -13.50 39.84 30.39
C ALA A 571 -14.07 38.44 30.74
N LYS A 572 -13.18 37.45 30.85
CA LYS A 572 -13.47 36.00 30.86
C LYS A 572 -13.76 35.44 32.26
N LYS A 573 -14.69 34.48 32.37
CA LYS A 573 -14.69 33.44 33.43
C LYS A 573 -14.23 32.09 32.84
N VAL A 574 -13.57 31.28 33.67
CA VAL A 574 -12.77 30.12 33.23
C VAL A 574 -13.64 28.86 33.10
N ALA A 575 -13.62 28.22 31.93
CA ALA A 575 -14.22 26.90 31.72
C ALA A 575 -13.37 25.79 32.38
N GLY A 576 -14.03 24.78 32.93
CA GLY A 576 -13.36 23.67 33.63
C GLY A 576 -12.37 22.90 32.76
N LYS A 577 -11.21 22.54 33.32
CA LYS A 577 -10.17 21.76 32.65
C LYS A 577 -10.66 20.35 32.34
N ARG A 578 -11.17 20.12 31.12
CA ARG A 578 -11.20 18.76 30.53
C ARG A 578 -9.78 18.19 30.58
N LYS A 579 -9.63 16.92 30.98
CA LYS A 579 -8.32 16.23 30.96
C LYS A 579 -7.71 16.40 29.58
N LEU A 580 -6.45 16.85 29.52
CA LEU A 580 -5.71 16.94 28.27
C LEU A 580 -5.54 15.52 27.71
N GLN A 581 -6.26 15.24 26.62
CA GLN A 581 -6.09 14.03 25.84
C GLN A 581 -4.63 13.97 25.37
N ILE A 582 -3.90 12.93 25.76
CA ILE A 582 -2.48 12.79 25.42
C ILE A 582 -2.39 12.51 23.92
N GLN A 583 -2.28 13.57 23.13
CA GLN A 583 -1.95 13.47 21.71
C GLN A 583 -0.55 12.85 21.61
N GLY A 584 -0.41 11.79 20.81
CA GLY A 584 0.90 11.28 20.44
C GLY A 584 1.72 12.35 19.71
N GLN A 585 3.02 12.12 19.58
CA GLN A 585 3.97 13.00 18.88
C GLN A 585 3.47 13.46 17.49
N TRP A 586 2.65 12.64 16.84
CA TRP A 586 2.11 12.84 15.50
C TRP A 586 0.63 13.24 15.55
N ARG A 587 0.33 14.53 15.35
CA ARG A 587 -1.06 15.03 15.32
C ARG A 587 -1.91 14.28 14.28
N GLY A 588 -3.09 13.82 14.71
CA GLY A 588 -4.05 13.09 13.88
C GLY A 588 -3.75 11.60 13.68
N VAL A 589 -2.86 11.02 14.49
CA VAL A 589 -2.62 9.56 14.54
C VAL A 589 -2.61 9.12 16.00
N ASP A 590 -3.47 8.17 16.36
CA ASP A 590 -3.52 7.63 17.71
C ASP A 590 -2.26 6.81 18.05
N PRO A 591 -1.65 6.98 19.23
CA PRO A 591 -0.42 6.28 19.59
C PRO A 591 -0.63 4.76 19.64
N VAL A 592 0.39 4.02 19.22
CA VAL A 592 0.47 2.58 19.51
C VAL A 592 0.90 2.42 20.97
N VAL A 593 0.21 1.57 21.72
CA VAL A 593 0.53 1.26 23.12
C VAL A 593 0.47 -0.26 23.32
N PHE A 594 1.45 -0.85 24.00
CA PHE A 594 1.39 -2.27 24.39
C PHE A 594 0.28 -2.51 25.41
N PHE A 595 -0.57 -3.49 25.16
CA PHE A 595 -1.64 -3.89 26.05
C PHE A 595 -1.09 -4.88 27.09
N LYS A 596 -1.21 -4.52 28.37
CA LYS A 596 -0.60 -5.23 29.52
C LYS A 596 -1.58 -5.34 30.70
N ASP A 597 -2.87 -5.50 30.40
CA ASP A 597 -3.88 -5.78 31.43
C ASP A 597 -3.99 -7.29 31.62
N ASP A 598 -3.18 -7.81 32.52
CA ASP A 598 -3.10 -9.26 32.79
C ASP A 598 -4.44 -9.81 33.30
N THR A 599 -5.32 -8.97 33.89
CA THR A 599 -6.65 -9.41 34.34
C THR A 599 -7.57 -9.70 33.15
N ILE A 600 -7.53 -8.85 32.12
CA ILE A 600 -8.28 -9.03 30.87
C ILE A 600 -7.66 -10.17 30.04
N ILE A 601 -6.32 -10.25 29.97
CA ILE A 601 -5.63 -11.31 29.22
C ILE A 601 -5.92 -12.69 29.81
N ASN A 602 -5.86 -12.83 31.14
CA ASN A 602 -6.20 -14.09 31.80
C ASN A 602 -7.69 -14.43 31.69
N SER A 603 -8.59 -13.45 31.84
CA SER A 603 -10.04 -13.66 31.61
C SER A 603 -10.34 -14.21 30.20
N ILE A 604 -9.67 -13.69 29.17
CA ILE A 604 -9.75 -14.19 27.79
C ILE A 604 -9.19 -15.62 27.69
N ARG A 605 -7.98 -15.85 28.23
CA ARG A 605 -7.31 -17.16 28.24
C ARG A 605 -8.17 -18.23 28.93
N ASP A 606 -8.73 -17.94 30.09
CA ASP A 606 -9.53 -18.86 30.90
C ASP A 606 -10.85 -19.22 30.22
N PHE A 607 -11.51 -18.25 29.60
CA PHE A 607 -12.81 -18.42 28.94
C PHE A 607 -12.73 -19.32 27.69
N TYR A 608 -11.78 -19.05 26.79
CA TYR A 608 -11.54 -19.84 25.57
C TYR A 608 -10.58 -21.03 25.79
N GLY A 609 -9.97 -21.15 26.97
CA GLY A 609 -8.96 -22.17 27.25
C GLY A 609 -7.78 -22.09 26.28
N ILE A 610 -7.20 -20.90 26.11
CA ILE A 610 -6.11 -20.68 25.15
C ILE A 610 -4.80 -21.21 25.73
N ASP A 611 -4.19 -22.15 25.01
CA ASP A 611 -2.94 -22.80 25.41
C ASP A 611 -1.80 -21.81 25.75
N GLU A 612 -0.94 -22.20 26.70
CA GLU A 612 0.15 -21.33 27.17
C GLU A 612 1.25 -21.10 26.12
N GLY A 613 1.37 -21.98 25.14
CA GLY A 613 2.24 -21.82 23.98
C GLY A 613 1.85 -20.67 23.06
N PHE A 614 0.62 -20.13 23.15
CA PHE A 614 0.24 -18.94 22.40
C PHE A 614 0.83 -17.66 23.02
N PRO A 615 1.74 -16.94 22.32
CA PRO A 615 2.53 -15.89 22.96
C PRO A 615 1.79 -14.55 22.99
N PHE A 616 0.99 -14.31 24.04
CA PHE A 616 0.39 -12.99 24.29
C PHE A 616 1.40 -11.93 24.78
N ASN A 617 2.43 -12.33 25.52
CA ASN A 617 3.24 -11.42 26.34
C ASN A 617 4.06 -10.43 25.50
N GLY A 618 3.59 -9.19 25.43
CA GLY A 618 4.16 -8.12 24.60
C GLY A 618 3.75 -8.18 23.12
N HIS A 619 2.91 -9.13 22.71
CA HIS A 619 2.37 -9.23 21.35
C HIS A 619 1.02 -8.53 21.17
N LEU A 620 0.37 -8.15 22.27
CA LEU A 620 -0.90 -7.42 22.26
C LEU A 620 -0.67 -5.90 22.30
N ILE A 621 -1.34 -5.17 21.42
CA ILE A 621 -1.30 -3.70 21.33
C ILE A 621 -2.70 -3.10 21.22
N THR A 622 -2.82 -1.82 21.58
CA THR A 622 -4.02 -1.01 21.44
C THR A 622 -3.69 0.35 20.80
N ARG A 623 -4.72 1.02 20.30
CA ARG A 623 -4.69 2.42 19.83
C ARG A 623 -5.36 3.38 20.81
N ASN A 624 -6.04 2.88 21.85
CA ASN A 624 -6.58 3.76 22.88
C ASN A 624 -5.46 4.12 23.88
N SER A 625 -5.30 5.42 24.16
CA SER A 625 -4.43 5.90 25.24
C SER A 625 -5.02 5.65 26.63
N ASP A 626 -6.33 5.40 26.72
CA ASP A 626 -7.00 4.88 27.91
C ASP A 626 -7.07 3.35 27.86
N THR A 627 -6.30 2.70 28.75
CA THR A 627 -6.25 1.24 28.86
C THR A 627 -7.50 0.62 29.51
N SER A 628 -8.26 1.38 30.31
CA SER A 628 -9.47 0.88 30.99
C SER A 628 -10.67 0.72 30.04
N HIS A 629 -10.69 1.53 28.98
CA HIS A 629 -11.75 1.56 27.97
C HIS A 629 -11.25 1.12 26.58
N VAL A 630 -10.38 0.11 26.52
CA VAL A 630 -9.97 -0.52 25.26
C VAL A 630 -11.18 -1.19 24.59
N LYS A 631 -11.43 -0.82 23.33
CA LYS A 631 -12.48 -1.40 22.47
C LYS A 631 -11.98 -2.55 21.58
N ARG A 632 -10.69 -2.55 21.22
CA ARG A 632 -10.06 -3.50 20.30
C ARG A 632 -8.64 -3.77 20.73
N ILE A 633 -8.25 -5.04 20.73
CA ILE A 633 -6.89 -5.50 20.99
C ILE A 633 -6.36 -6.10 19.67
N TYR A 634 -5.20 -5.61 19.22
CA TYR A 634 -4.54 -6.09 18.02
C TYR A 634 -3.34 -6.96 18.42
N TYR A 635 -3.03 -7.95 17.59
CA TYR A 635 -1.89 -8.85 17.74
C TYR A 635 -0.79 -8.51 16.73
N VAL A 636 0.47 -8.55 17.15
CA VAL A 636 1.64 -8.35 16.29
C VAL A 636 2.59 -9.56 16.29
N SER A 637 3.16 -9.85 15.12
CA SER A 637 4.26 -10.81 14.98
C SER A 637 5.49 -10.37 15.79
N LYS A 638 6.40 -11.32 16.09
CA LYS A 638 7.62 -11.06 16.88
C LYS A 638 8.40 -9.86 16.36
N PHE A 639 8.77 -9.86 15.09
CA PHE A 639 9.62 -8.79 14.57
C PHE A 639 8.90 -7.44 14.43
N VAL A 640 7.56 -7.43 14.28
CA VAL A 640 6.77 -6.19 14.40
C VAL A 640 6.78 -5.66 15.85
N LYS A 641 6.69 -6.53 16.86
CA LYS A 641 6.92 -6.15 18.27
C LYS A 641 8.34 -5.58 18.46
N ASP A 642 9.38 -6.29 18.01
CA ASP A 642 10.78 -5.89 18.18
C ASP A 642 11.05 -4.50 17.57
N ILE A 643 10.45 -4.20 16.41
CA ILE A 643 10.53 -2.89 15.75
C ILE A 643 9.67 -1.81 16.43
N LEU A 644 8.55 -2.17 17.06
CA LEU A 644 7.81 -1.25 17.92
C LEU A 644 8.65 -0.87 19.16
N GLU A 645 9.27 -1.84 19.84
CA GLU A 645 10.16 -1.59 20.99
C GLU A 645 11.39 -0.75 20.60
N LEU A 646 11.99 -1.01 19.43
CA LEU A 646 13.04 -0.16 18.85
C LEU A 646 12.52 1.26 18.56
N ASN A 647 11.33 1.41 17.98
CA ASN A 647 10.75 2.72 17.67
C ASN A 647 10.50 3.56 18.94
N PHE A 648 9.96 2.95 20.00
CA PHE A 648 9.81 3.63 21.29
C PHE A 648 11.17 4.05 21.86
N SER A 649 12.16 3.15 21.84
CA SER A 649 13.53 3.39 22.33
C SER A 649 14.29 4.43 21.51
N ALA A 650 13.99 4.57 20.22
CA ALA A 650 14.56 5.55 19.31
C ALA A 650 13.86 6.92 19.33
N GLY A 651 12.79 7.09 20.12
CA GLY A 651 12.05 8.35 20.26
C GLY A 651 10.86 8.53 19.30
N GLN A 652 10.12 7.46 19.03
CA GLN A 652 8.88 7.40 18.23
C GLN A 652 9.00 7.93 16.78
N GLN A 653 10.18 7.75 16.18
CA GLN A 653 10.52 8.24 14.83
C GLN A 653 9.53 7.78 13.73
N LEU A 654 8.91 6.60 13.85
CA LEU A 654 7.89 6.13 12.92
C LEU A 654 6.49 6.69 13.24
N LYS A 655 5.90 7.37 12.26
CA LYS A 655 4.48 7.77 12.24
C LYS A 655 3.63 6.61 11.73
N ILE A 656 3.29 5.67 12.63
CA ILE A 656 2.59 4.42 12.30
C ILE A 656 1.08 4.64 12.21
N THR A 657 0.51 4.64 10.99
CA THR A 657 -0.93 4.83 10.74
C THR A 657 -1.76 3.56 10.95
N SER A 658 -1.21 2.38 10.66
CA SER A 658 -1.80 1.08 11.02
C SER A 658 -0.70 0.08 11.39
N VAL A 659 -1.00 -0.88 12.28
CA VAL A 659 -0.11 -1.99 12.62
C VAL A 659 -0.91 -3.08 13.34
N GLY A 660 -0.59 -4.34 13.06
CA GLY A 660 -1.15 -5.51 13.72
C GLY A 660 -2.51 -5.96 13.19
N MET A 661 -2.81 -7.23 13.42
CA MET A 661 -4.07 -7.89 13.09
C MET A 661 -5.07 -7.65 14.22
N LYS A 662 -6.35 -7.36 13.93
CA LYS A 662 -7.38 -7.30 14.98
C LYS A 662 -7.57 -8.71 15.55
N MET A 663 -7.31 -8.90 16.84
CA MET A 663 -7.48 -10.21 17.50
C MET A 663 -8.81 -10.25 18.25
N PHE A 664 -8.97 -9.33 19.22
CA PHE A 664 -10.14 -9.26 20.08
C PHE A 664 -10.90 -7.94 19.94
N GLU A 665 -12.23 -7.99 20.06
CA GLU A 665 -13.10 -6.81 20.12
C GLU A 665 -13.96 -6.87 21.38
N ARG A 666 -14.13 -5.74 22.07
CA ARG A 666 -14.95 -5.65 23.29
C ARG A 666 -16.42 -5.73 22.92
N GLN A 667 -17.16 -6.60 23.60
CA GLN A 667 -18.60 -6.78 23.43
C GLN A 667 -19.35 -5.52 23.89
N THR A 668 -20.50 -5.26 23.28
CA THR A 668 -21.35 -4.09 23.61
C THR A 668 -22.49 -4.48 24.56
N ALA A 669 -23.11 -3.48 25.20
CA ALA A 669 -24.19 -3.70 26.16
C ALA A 669 -25.49 -4.29 25.56
N ARG A 670 -25.65 -4.26 24.23
CA ARG A 670 -26.72 -5.00 23.52
C ARG A 670 -26.40 -6.49 23.35
N GLU A 671 -25.14 -6.88 23.48
CA GLU A 671 -24.66 -8.25 23.30
C GLU A 671 -24.48 -8.97 24.65
N GLY A 672 -23.86 -8.31 25.66
CA GLY A 672 -23.59 -8.96 26.94
C GLY A 672 -23.53 -8.04 28.17
N THR A 673 -24.57 -8.11 29.01
CA THR A 673 -24.48 -7.85 30.47
C THR A 673 -24.11 -9.11 31.26
N ASP A 674 -24.50 -10.28 30.75
CA ASP A 674 -24.42 -11.58 31.46
C ASP A 674 -23.22 -12.44 31.01
N ALA A 675 -22.37 -11.93 30.10
CA ALA A 675 -21.26 -12.68 29.52
C ALA A 675 -19.99 -12.61 30.41
N PRO A 676 -19.37 -13.75 30.78
CA PRO A 676 -18.26 -13.78 31.73
C PRO A 676 -16.90 -13.34 31.14
N CYS A 677 -16.79 -13.21 29.81
CA CYS A 677 -15.63 -12.63 29.14
C CYS A 677 -16.08 -11.42 28.30
N ALA A 678 -15.54 -10.24 28.60
CA ALA A 678 -15.93 -8.98 27.96
C ALA A 678 -15.45 -8.82 26.49
N PHE A 679 -14.66 -9.76 25.98
CA PHE A 679 -14.06 -9.71 24.64
C PHE A 679 -14.44 -10.92 23.80
N ARG A 680 -14.77 -10.68 22.53
CA ARG A 680 -14.94 -11.71 21.49
C ARG A 680 -13.66 -11.88 20.69
N ILE A 681 -13.34 -13.11 20.29
CA ILE A 681 -12.43 -13.35 19.16
C ILE A 681 -13.06 -12.73 17.91
N SER A 682 -12.25 -12.14 17.03
CA SER A 682 -12.72 -11.62 15.76
C SER A 682 -12.28 -12.48 14.58
N SER A 683 -13.06 -12.49 13.50
CA SER A 683 -12.79 -13.28 12.29
C SER A 683 -11.39 -13.07 11.71
N GLU A 684 -10.85 -11.85 11.81
CA GLU A 684 -9.49 -11.51 11.38
C GLU A 684 -8.43 -12.30 12.16
N GLY A 685 -8.61 -12.50 13.47
CA GLY A 685 -7.65 -13.19 14.34
C GLY A 685 -7.90 -14.69 14.51
N LEU A 686 -9.11 -15.17 14.24
CA LEU A 686 -9.52 -16.55 14.48
C LEU A 686 -8.57 -17.59 13.87
N PRO A 687 -8.13 -17.51 12.59
CA PRO A 687 -7.28 -18.55 11.99
C PRO A 687 -5.91 -18.72 12.66
N LEU A 688 -5.36 -17.67 13.30
CA LEU A 688 -4.08 -17.75 14.00
C LEU A 688 -4.21 -18.40 15.39
N ILE A 689 -5.32 -18.13 16.09
CA ILE A 689 -5.52 -18.59 17.47
C ILE A 689 -6.26 -19.93 17.54
N LEU A 690 -7.00 -20.32 16.49
CA LEU A 690 -7.80 -21.54 16.42
C LEU A 690 -7.08 -22.82 16.91
N PRO A 691 -5.81 -23.11 16.54
CA PRO A 691 -5.12 -24.33 16.99
C PRO A 691 -4.83 -24.38 18.50
N TYR A 692 -4.99 -23.25 19.20
CA TYR A 692 -4.67 -23.09 20.63
C TYR A 692 -5.94 -23.02 21.51
N ILE A 693 -7.14 -23.04 20.93
CA ILE A 693 -8.43 -22.95 21.66
C ILE A 693 -8.86 -24.33 22.16
N THR A 694 -9.14 -24.46 23.46
CA THR A 694 -9.62 -25.72 24.07
C THR A 694 -11.02 -25.65 24.71
N LYS A 695 -11.59 -24.44 24.87
CA LYS A 695 -12.95 -24.20 25.40
C LYS A 695 -13.73 -23.26 24.49
N GLN A 696 -15.06 -23.24 24.64
CA GLN A 696 -16.00 -22.55 23.73
C GLN A 696 -15.83 -22.97 22.25
N ILE A 697 -15.30 -24.17 21.98
CA ILE A 697 -15.09 -24.71 20.64
C ILE A 697 -15.84 -26.03 20.50
N ILE A 698 -16.66 -26.15 19.45
CA ILE A 698 -17.45 -27.35 19.15
C ILE A 698 -17.46 -27.65 17.65
N GLN A 699 -17.57 -28.93 17.31
CA GLN A 699 -17.63 -29.41 15.93
C GLN A 699 -19.08 -29.62 15.50
N ALA A 700 -19.49 -29.05 14.37
CA ALA A 700 -20.78 -29.26 13.73
C ALA A 700 -20.69 -30.29 12.60
N SER A 701 -21.80 -30.96 12.27
CA SER A 701 -21.90 -31.71 11.01
C SER A 701 -21.91 -30.72 9.82
N PRO A 702 -21.56 -31.14 8.58
CA PRO A 702 -21.72 -30.27 7.42
C PRO A 702 -23.16 -29.79 7.19
N VAL A 703 -24.16 -30.55 7.64
CA VAL A 703 -25.59 -30.17 7.59
C VAL A 703 -25.88 -29.02 8.55
N ASP A 704 -25.47 -29.14 9.82
CA ASP A 704 -25.68 -28.10 10.85
C ASP A 704 -24.82 -26.85 10.58
N PHE A 705 -23.60 -27.04 10.08
CA PHE A 705 -22.71 -25.95 9.69
C PHE A 705 -23.27 -25.19 8.48
N LYS A 706 -23.80 -25.89 7.48
CA LYS A 706 -24.54 -25.28 6.36
C LYS A 706 -25.78 -24.54 6.87
N HIS A 707 -26.55 -25.13 7.78
CA HIS A 707 -27.73 -24.49 8.36
C HIS A 707 -27.38 -23.16 9.05
N LEU A 708 -26.31 -23.12 9.87
CA LEU A 708 -25.82 -21.89 10.51
C LEU A 708 -25.43 -20.78 9.53
N LEU A 709 -24.83 -21.13 8.38
CA LEU A 709 -24.46 -20.15 7.38
C LEU A 709 -25.67 -19.61 6.58
N GLN A 710 -26.75 -20.39 6.49
CA GLN A 710 -28.02 -19.97 5.86
C GLN A 710 -28.90 -19.17 6.84
N ASP A 711 -29.30 -19.81 7.94
CA ASP A 711 -30.02 -19.18 9.04
C ASP A 711 -29.03 -18.68 10.10
N LYS A 712 -28.78 -17.37 10.13
CA LYS A 712 -27.80 -16.75 11.04
C LYS A 712 -28.17 -16.81 12.53
N ASP A 713 -29.36 -17.32 12.89
CA ASP A 713 -29.91 -17.40 14.25
C ASP A 713 -30.67 -18.74 14.43
N VAL A 714 -29.97 -19.84 14.74
CA VAL A 714 -30.57 -21.17 14.90
C VAL A 714 -30.82 -21.51 16.38
N LYS A 715 -31.99 -22.06 16.73
CA LYS A 715 -32.25 -22.54 18.10
C LYS A 715 -31.56 -23.88 18.36
N PHE A 716 -31.21 -24.18 19.62
CA PHE A 716 -30.60 -25.47 19.98
C PHE A 716 -31.48 -26.70 19.65
N THR A 717 -32.79 -26.50 19.50
CA THR A 717 -33.78 -27.51 19.10
C THR A 717 -33.89 -27.74 17.59
N ASP A 718 -33.36 -26.83 16.78
CA ASP A 718 -33.64 -26.77 15.33
C ASP A 718 -32.50 -27.37 14.49
N PHE A 719 -31.42 -27.81 15.14
CA PHE A 719 -30.29 -28.54 14.53
C PHE A 719 -30.67 -29.98 14.18
N ALA A 720 -30.01 -30.53 13.15
CA ALA A 720 -30.15 -31.92 12.76
C ALA A 720 -29.44 -32.87 13.75
N ASP A 721 -28.24 -32.50 14.22
CA ASP A 721 -27.60 -33.21 15.35
C ASP A 721 -28.06 -32.67 16.71
N ALA A 722 -28.92 -33.45 17.37
CA ALA A 722 -29.37 -33.18 18.74
C ALA A 722 -28.27 -33.32 19.80
N GLU A 723 -27.12 -33.95 19.51
CA GLU A 723 -25.94 -33.92 20.37
C GLU A 723 -25.17 -32.60 20.20
N PHE A 724 -25.00 -32.09 18.97
CA PHE A 724 -24.49 -30.74 18.69
C PHE A 724 -25.33 -29.65 19.36
N GLY A 725 -26.67 -29.71 19.22
CA GLY A 725 -27.57 -28.77 19.89
C GLY A 725 -27.35 -28.71 21.40
N LYS A 726 -27.20 -29.89 22.05
CA LYS A 726 -26.88 -29.99 23.48
C LYS A 726 -25.45 -29.52 23.81
N LYS A 727 -24.46 -29.76 22.95
CA LYS A 727 -23.09 -29.24 23.13
C LYS A 727 -23.09 -27.71 23.09
N ALA A 728 -23.81 -27.09 22.15
CA ALA A 728 -23.99 -25.64 22.06
C ALA A 728 -24.75 -25.07 23.27
N GLU A 729 -25.78 -25.77 23.75
CA GLU A 729 -26.50 -25.39 24.97
C GLU A 729 -25.58 -25.43 26.21
N ASN A 730 -24.66 -26.39 26.32
CA ASN A 730 -23.73 -26.51 27.45
C ASN A 730 -22.55 -25.52 27.43
N LEU A 731 -22.37 -24.70 26.38
CA LEU A 731 -21.37 -23.64 26.35
C LEU A 731 -21.73 -22.47 27.29
N LEU A 732 -20.72 -21.67 27.67
CA LEU A 732 -20.96 -20.45 28.45
C LEU A 732 -21.62 -19.38 27.56
N PRO A 733 -22.47 -18.49 28.11
CA PRO A 733 -22.98 -17.34 27.35
C PRO A 733 -21.84 -16.51 26.79
N GLY A 734 -21.89 -16.16 25.50
CA GLY A 734 -20.86 -15.33 24.88
C GLY A 734 -20.41 -15.80 23.50
N CYS A 735 -19.22 -15.38 23.10
CA CYS A 735 -18.61 -15.79 21.84
C CYS A 735 -17.99 -17.20 21.96
N CYS A 736 -18.22 -18.01 20.93
CA CYS A 736 -17.74 -19.38 20.77
C CYS A 736 -17.30 -19.60 19.32
N VAL A 737 -16.66 -20.74 19.06
CA VAL A 737 -16.10 -21.14 17.77
C VAL A 737 -16.76 -22.43 17.31
N ILE A 738 -17.32 -22.42 16.10
CA ILE A 738 -17.89 -23.61 15.47
C ILE A 738 -16.94 -24.07 14.37
N VAL A 739 -16.54 -25.34 14.44
CA VAL A 739 -15.65 -26.01 13.48
C VAL A 739 -16.47 -26.92 12.57
N LEU A 740 -16.17 -26.90 11.26
CA LEU A 740 -16.73 -27.84 10.30
C LEU A 740 -16.13 -29.24 10.53
N GLY A 741 -16.98 -30.23 10.82
CA GLY A 741 -16.57 -31.63 10.91
C GLY A 741 -16.36 -32.30 9.54
N LYS A 742 -15.41 -33.22 9.46
CA LYS A 742 -15.21 -34.12 8.30
C LYS A 742 -16.17 -35.31 8.40
N GLU A 743 -16.73 -35.78 7.29
CA GLU A 743 -17.94 -36.65 7.29
C GLU A 743 -17.81 -38.05 7.90
N ASN A 744 -16.61 -38.53 8.27
CA ASN A 744 -16.41 -39.94 8.68
C ASN A 744 -15.61 -40.20 9.97
N THR A 745 -15.30 -39.20 10.82
CA THR A 745 -14.57 -39.42 12.09
C THR A 745 -15.49 -39.65 13.29
N VAL A 746 -16.12 -40.83 13.38
CA VAL A 746 -16.84 -41.29 14.59
C VAL A 746 -15.84 -41.84 15.62
N SER A 747 -15.02 -40.96 16.19
CA SER A 747 -13.95 -41.32 17.13
C SER A 747 -13.75 -40.24 18.19
N LYS A 748 -13.73 -40.63 19.48
CA LYS A 748 -13.55 -39.73 20.64
C LYS A 748 -12.10 -39.28 20.85
N GLU A 749 -11.44 -38.80 19.80
CA GLU A 749 -10.16 -38.09 19.94
C GLU A 749 -10.36 -36.58 20.06
N SER A 750 -9.35 -35.89 20.58
CA SER A 750 -9.29 -34.43 20.68
C SER A 750 -9.53 -33.76 19.32
N LEU A 751 -10.21 -32.60 19.34
CA LEU A 751 -10.35 -31.66 18.22
C LEU A 751 -8.98 -31.31 17.61
N LYS A 752 -8.54 -32.08 16.61
CA LYS A 752 -7.34 -31.81 15.83
C LYS A 752 -7.67 -30.79 14.75
N VAL A 753 -7.58 -29.51 15.11
CA VAL A 753 -7.53 -28.41 14.16
C VAL A 753 -6.31 -28.62 13.25
N ASP A 754 -6.54 -28.70 11.95
CA ASP A 754 -5.50 -28.81 10.93
C ASP A 754 -5.54 -27.63 9.93
N GLU A 755 -4.59 -27.61 9.00
CA GLU A 755 -4.38 -26.54 8.04
C GLU A 755 -5.57 -26.32 7.06
N SER A 756 -6.51 -27.27 6.98
CA SER A 756 -7.72 -27.23 6.13
C SER A 756 -9.02 -26.88 6.90
N THR A 757 -8.90 -26.62 8.20
CA THR A 757 -10.04 -26.56 9.12
C THR A 757 -10.81 -25.24 9.00
N ILE A 758 -12.02 -25.31 8.43
CA ILE A 758 -12.96 -24.19 8.37
C ILE A 758 -13.62 -23.99 9.74
N ALA A 759 -13.57 -22.77 10.26
CA ALA A 759 -14.20 -22.40 11.52
C ALA A 759 -14.81 -20.99 11.46
N ILE A 760 -15.92 -20.78 12.19
CA ILE A 760 -16.63 -19.51 12.30
C ILE A 760 -16.82 -19.09 13.76
N GLY A 761 -16.86 -17.78 14.00
CA GLY A 761 -17.23 -17.22 15.29
C GLY A 761 -18.75 -17.13 15.43
N CYS A 762 -19.30 -17.67 16.50
CA CYS A 762 -20.73 -17.63 16.83
C CYS A 762 -20.98 -17.07 18.23
N TRP A 763 -22.16 -16.50 18.45
CA TRP A 763 -22.64 -16.00 19.73
C TRP A 763 -23.66 -16.98 20.31
N ARG A 764 -23.31 -17.60 21.44
CA ARG A 764 -24.20 -18.49 22.20
C ARG A 764 -25.08 -17.63 23.11
N GLY A 765 -26.33 -17.48 22.70
CA GLY A 765 -27.39 -16.82 23.49
C GLY A 765 -27.99 -17.74 24.55
N ARG A 766 -29.18 -17.40 25.06
CA ARG A 766 -29.87 -18.20 26.09
C ARG A 766 -30.52 -19.49 25.56
N ALA A 767 -30.94 -19.52 24.28
CA ALA A 767 -31.63 -20.65 23.65
C ALA A 767 -31.33 -20.79 22.13
N ARG A 768 -30.30 -20.07 21.64
CA ARG A 768 -29.93 -20.01 20.22
C ARG A 768 -28.43 -19.76 20.04
N LEU A 769 -27.95 -20.08 18.85
CA LEU A 769 -26.61 -19.80 18.36
C LEU A 769 -26.72 -18.84 17.17
N SER A 770 -25.97 -17.73 17.21
CA SER A 770 -26.04 -16.65 16.22
C SER A 770 -24.69 -16.46 15.52
N VAL A 771 -24.64 -16.29 14.19
CA VAL A 771 -23.37 -16.21 13.44
C VAL A 771 -22.79 -14.79 13.48
N MET A 772 -21.52 -14.65 13.92
CA MET A 772 -20.82 -13.37 14.08
C MET A 772 -19.94 -12.99 12.86
N VAL A 773 -20.10 -13.72 11.77
CA VAL A 773 -19.34 -13.63 10.52
C VAL A 773 -20.13 -12.81 9.48
N THR A 774 -19.49 -12.17 8.50
CA THR A 774 -20.24 -11.28 7.58
C THR A 774 -21.10 -12.09 6.60
N ALA A 775 -22.12 -11.44 6.03
CA ALA A 775 -22.99 -12.08 5.05
C ALA A 775 -22.23 -12.61 3.81
N MET A 776 -21.14 -11.94 3.42
CA MET A 776 -20.33 -12.31 2.26
C MET A 776 -19.41 -13.50 2.56
N ASP A 777 -18.76 -13.49 3.74
CA ASP A 777 -17.98 -14.65 4.19
C ASP A 777 -18.88 -15.91 4.33
N CYS A 778 -20.12 -15.75 4.80
CA CYS A 778 -21.08 -16.87 4.89
C CYS A 778 -21.47 -17.41 3.51
N GLN A 779 -21.67 -16.52 2.52
CA GLN A 779 -21.97 -16.92 1.14
C GLN A 779 -20.81 -17.72 0.52
N GLU A 780 -19.58 -17.23 0.64
CA GLU A 780 -18.39 -17.93 0.12
C GLU A 780 -18.20 -19.31 0.77
N LEU A 781 -18.36 -19.39 2.09
CA LEU A 781 -18.29 -20.67 2.80
C LEU A 781 -19.40 -21.64 2.36
N LEU A 782 -20.61 -21.15 2.05
CA LEU A 782 -21.68 -21.96 1.48
C LEU A 782 -21.37 -22.47 0.08
N GLU A 783 -20.89 -21.59 -0.81
CA GLU A 783 -20.52 -21.96 -2.19
C GLU A 783 -19.41 -23.03 -2.19
N ARG A 784 -18.40 -22.89 -1.31
CA ARG A 784 -17.32 -23.87 -1.16
C ARG A 784 -17.75 -25.18 -0.50
N LEU A 785 -18.68 -25.15 0.44
CA LEU A 785 -19.29 -26.37 1.00
C LEU A 785 -20.02 -27.17 -0.08
N LEU A 786 -20.76 -26.51 -0.98
CA LEU A 786 -21.42 -27.18 -2.09
C LEU A 786 -20.41 -27.85 -3.02
N ILE A 787 -19.35 -27.15 -3.42
CA ILE A 787 -18.28 -27.70 -4.29
C ILE A 787 -17.61 -28.93 -3.65
N ARG A 788 -17.28 -28.89 -2.35
CA ARG A 788 -16.67 -30.03 -1.64
C ARG A 788 -17.64 -31.23 -1.53
N LEU A 789 -18.90 -30.99 -1.16
CA LEU A 789 -19.90 -32.04 -1.03
C LEU A 789 -20.29 -32.71 -2.37
N ASP A 790 -20.17 -32.01 -3.50
CA ASP A 790 -20.45 -32.59 -4.82
C ASP A 790 -19.22 -33.28 -5.45
N THR A 791 -17.99 -32.86 -5.11
CA THR A 791 -16.77 -33.58 -5.53
C THR A 791 -16.59 -34.91 -4.80
N GLU A 792 -16.92 -35.01 -3.50
CA GLU A 792 -16.87 -36.29 -2.76
C GLU A 792 -17.90 -37.31 -3.30
N LYS A 793 -19.09 -36.87 -3.74
CA LYS A 793 -20.07 -37.72 -4.44
C LYS A 793 -19.56 -38.21 -5.80
N GLY A 794 -18.78 -37.40 -6.53
CA GLY A 794 -18.12 -37.83 -7.76
C GLY A 794 -17.11 -38.96 -7.52
N SER A 795 -16.39 -38.92 -6.40
CA SER A 795 -15.34 -39.91 -6.08
C SER A 795 -15.85 -41.29 -5.67
N SER A 796 -17.09 -41.38 -5.15
CA SER A 796 -17.67 -42.61 -4.60
C SER A 796 -18.39 -43.48 -5.65
N GLY A 797 -18.43 -43.06 -6.92
CA GLY A 797 -19.23 -43.67 -7.98
C GLY A 797 -18.56 -44.74 -8.86
N HIS A 798 -17.35 -45.22 -8.56
CA HIS A 798 -16.57 -46.11 -9.46
C HIS A 798 -15.85 -47.28 -8.76
N VAL A 799 -16.58 -48.08 -7.97
CA VAL A 799 -16.16 -49.44 -7.57
C VAL A 799 -17.31 -50.43 -7.81
N GLY A 800 -17.44 -50.87 -9.05
CA GLY A 800 -18.35 -51.93 -9.50
C GLY A 800 -17.86 -52.42 -10.85
N GLY A 801 -17.21 -53.58 -10.89
CA GLY A 801 -16.35 -53.97 -12.01
C GLY A 801 -17.00 -54.90 -13.02
N GLU A 802 -16.52 -54.82 -14.26
CA GLU A 802 -16.54 -55.92 -15.23
C GLU A 802 -15.11 -56.19 -15.70
N ALA A 803 -14.72 -57.47 -15.70
CA ALA A 803 -13.42 -57.92 -16.18
C ALA A 803 -13.54 -58.34 -17.65
N CYS A 804 -13.11 -57.47 -18.57
CA CYS A 804 -12.94 -57.83 -19.98
C CYS A 804 -11.48 -58.20 -20.25
N THR A 805 -11.30 -59.31 -20.98
CA THR A 805 -10.00 -59.94 -21.25
C THR A 805 -9.19 -59.23 -22.32
N GLU A 806 -7.89 -59.47 -22.28
CA GLU A 806 -6.93 -59.11 -23.33
C GLU A 806 -7.36 -59.65 -24.71
N VAL A 807 -7.20 -58.82 -25.75
CA VAL A 807 -7.08 -59.26 -27.16
C VAL A 807 -6.04 -58.35 -27.81
N GLU A 808 -5.02 -58.96 -28.44
CA GLU A 808 -3.92 -58.27 -29.11
C GLU A 808 -4.31 -57.74 -30.50
N GLN A 809 -3.97 -56.48 -30.80
CA GLN A 809 -3.36 -56.05 -32.07
C GLN A 809 -2.86 -54.60 -32.03
#